data_AF-A0A927BAQ2-F1
#
_entry.id   AF-A0A927BAQ2-F1
#
_cell.length_a   1.000
_cell.length_b   1.000
_cell.length_c   1.000
_cell.angle_alpha   90.00
_cell.angle_beta   90.00
_cell.angle_gamma   90.00
#
_symmetry.space_group_name_H-M   'P 1'
#
loop_
_entity.id
_entity.type
_entity.pdbx_description
1 polymer ?
#
loop_
_entity_poly.entity_id
_entity_poly.type
_entity_poly.pdbx_seq_one_letter_code
_entity_poly.pdbx_strand_id
1 'polypeptide(L)'
;MWATLMLGLFLVIWPAKAQTLANMAVRANAVVQKSPARITLTWTADANAIEYKVFRKLKADNTSAFAWLSTLTTDAATVVSYNDNTVSVGVAYEYKIQKTTANPNASGEGYVLAGIEVPATEYRGKLVLLVRDTHAAALAPELSRLEQDLVGDGWQVIRHDVGNNQTPPQVRALIQADYRAAPAQVRAVLLLGNVPVPYSGNFTADGHDDHIGAWAADGYYGDVDGNWTDVSVNNPSASRAANRNVPGDGKFDQSTLASDLELEVGRVDLSDLPAFAASEVELLRRYLNKDHQYRHKVFSVAERGLIDNNFGTAGGFANNGWRNFSALLGAAQTSDADYFSTLRTQDHLWAYGCGGGSYTGAGGVGSTDDFANGPVKCVFNMFFGSYFGDWDSQNNFLRACIAAEGYTLTDCSAGVGNYHFHHMALGETIGYGARLSQNNSGGYAANIARSMHMGLMGDPTLRLHPVRPVTNLAIAPSPALPTITWTASPEAGLGYYVYRAASMSAPFTRLTPEPLTATSFTDPVPLAGTSVYMVRAVRLQNSASGSYVNLSQGVFGSFTNPGSPLSAGLNRFTAQREGADALLSWTTSGEKNPRGFRVEVSTEGRYYRPLGFVAAEAGDPRSGTYSFRDAEPAKTGTRYYQLRQENTDGTSQYYAPQAVFFSPATEPLSAYPTRFGASQPLTVELTLGVPATVRLHLRDAVGRTCWQASYSAHAGLNRWVVSPTTGPAGTYLLVVDPGVGMSVVHQRVVRE
;
A
#
# COMPACT_ATOMS: atom_id res chain seq x y z
N MET A 1 -43.07 -24.41 -16.02
CA MET A 1 -43.96 -24.41 -17.20
C MET A 1 -44.22 -22.97 -17.58
N TRP A 2 -44.12 -22.67 -18.88
CA TRP A 2 -44.03 -21.36 -19.55
C TRP A 2 -42.65 -20.69 -19.44
N ALA A 3 -41.94 -20.32 -20.51
CA ALA A 3 -42.04 -20.66 -21.93
C ALA A 3 -40.68 -20.35 -22.59
N THR A 4 -40.23 -21.28 -23.43
CA THR A 4 -39.15 -21.15 -24.43
C THR A 4 -39.44 -19.98 -25.36
N LEU A 5 -38.45 -19.11 -25.67
CA LEU A 5 -38.55 -18.19 -26.80
C LEU A 5 -37.36 -18.36 -27.75
N MET A 6 -37.70 -18.85 -28.95
CA MET A 6 -36.86 -18.97 -30.13
C MET A 6 -36.36 -17.61 -30.63
N LEU A 7 -35.10 -17.58 -31.09
CA LEU A 7 -34.56 -16.57 -31.99
C LEU A 7 -35.32 -16.60 -33.33
N GLY A 8 -35.99 -15.49 -33.66
CA GLY A 8 -36.50 -15.19 -35.00
C GLY A 8 -35.88 -13.88 -35.50
N LEU A 9 -35.01 -13.98 -36.49
CA LEU A 9 -34.31 -12.87 -37.13
C LEU A 9 -35.29 -12.08 -38.03
N PHE A 10 -35.51 -10.80 -37.76
CA PHE A 10 -36.04 -9.85 -38.74
C PHE A 10 -35.17 -8.59 -38.76
N LEU A 11 -34.36 -8.47 -39.82
CA LEU A 11 -33.53 -7.32 -40.15
C LEU A 11 -34.42 -6.21 -40.72
N VAL A 12 -34.64 -5.15 -39.93
CA VAL A 12 -34.99 -3.83 -40.45
C VAL A 12 -33.75 -2.97 -40.28
N ILE A 13 -33.07 -2.69 -41.39
CA ILE A 13 -31.82 -1.92 -41.42
C ILE A 13 -32.19 -0.44 -41.36
N TRP A 14 -32.03 0.16 -40.19
CA TRP A 14 -31.68 1.58 -40.06
C TRP A 14 -30.17 1.67 -39.84
N PRO A 15 -29.46 2.69 -40.35
CA PRO A 15 -28.03 2.87 -40.07
C PRO A 15 -27.85 3.37 -38.63
N ALA A 16 -28.05 2.48 -37.65
CA ALA A 16 -27.53 2.69 -36.31
C ALA A 16 -26.01 2.53 -36.38
N LYS A 17 -25.27 3.58 -36.02
CA LYS A 17 -23.82 3.48 -35.84
C LYS A 17 -23.56 2.41 -34.77
N ALA A 18 -22.82 1.35 -35.12
CA ALA A 18 -22.62 0.21 -34.23
C ALA A 18 -21.96 0.65 -32.90
N GLN A 19 -22.60 0.33 -31.77
CA GLN A 19 -22.08 0.57 -30.43
C GLN A 19 -20.92 -0.41 -30.16
N THR A 20 -19.79 0.08 -29.66
CA THR A 20 -18.67 -0.75 -29.18
C THR A 20 -18.63 -0.73 -27.65
N LEU A 21 -18.17 -1.81 -27.01
CA LEU A 21 -18.01 -1.89 -25.55
C LEU A 21 -17.08 -0.80 -24.98
N ALA A 22 -16.06 -0.40 -25.74
CA ALA A 22 -15.22 0.74 -25.36
C ALA A 22 -16.05 2.01 -25.07
N ASN A 23 -17.25 2.13 -25.67
CA ASN A 23 -18.19 3.23 -25.46
C ASN A 23 -19.14 2.98 -24.27
N MET A 24 -18.99 1.92 -23.48
CA MET A 24 -19.72 1.72 -22.21
C MET A 24 -18.82 1.99 -20.98
N ALA A 25 -17.55 2.32 -21.20
CA ALA A 25 -16.66 2.90 -20.20
C ALA A 25 -16.37 4.37 -20.55
N VAL A 26 -15.89 5.14 -19.57
CA VAL A 26 -15.14 6.37 -19.85
C VAL A 26 -13.67 6.03 -19.72
N ARG A 27 -12.98 5.96 -20.87
CA ARG A 27 -11.55 5.63 -20.94
C ARG A 27 -10.73 6.87 -20.62
N ALA A 28 -10.50 7.09 -19.32
CA ALA A 28 -9.93 8.32 -18.79
C ALA A 28 -8.51 8.13 -18.28
N ASN A 29 -7.72 9.18 -18.41
CA ASN A 29 -6.37 9.31 -17.87
C ASN A 29 -6.13 10.78 -17.47
N ALA A 30 -4.97 11.11 -16.89
CA ALA A 30 -4.65 12.46 -16.47
C ALA A 30 -3.25 12.91 -16.91
N VAL A 31 -3.11 14.22 -17.11
CA VAL A 31 -1.84 14.93 -17.30
C VAL A 31 -1.72 15.99 -16.21
N VAL A 32 -0.50 16.18 -15.68
CA VAL A 32 -0.27 17.07 -14.55
C VAL A 32 0.69 18.21 -14.90
N GLN A 33 0.46 19.38 -14.31
CA GLN A 33 1.32 20.55 -14.42
C GLN A 33 1.61 21.12 -13.04
N LYS A 34 2.89 21.36 -12.72
CA LYS A 34 3.32 21.85 -11.41
C LYS A 34 3.05 23.34 -11.17
N SER A 35 3.20 24.19 -12.17
CA SER A 35 3.09 25.66 -12.02
C SER A 35 2.38 26.34 -13.20
N PRO A 36 1.22 27.00 -12.98
CA PRO A 36 0.35 26.80 -11.81
C PRO A 36 -0.07 25.33 -11.68
N ALA A 37 -0.37 24.90 -10.46
CA ALA A 37 -0.78 23.52 -10.20
C ALA A 37 -2.09 23.20 -10.94
N ARG A 38 -2.08 22.17 -11.79
CA ARG A 38 -3.24 21.73 -12.56
C ARG A 38 -3.21 20.24 -12.82
N ILE A 39 -4.37 19.59 -12.69
CA ILE A 39 -4.62 18.24 -13.21
C ILE A 39 -5.60 18.37 -14.38
N THR A 40 -5.17 17.93 -15.56
CA THR A 40 -6.01 17.84 -16.75
C THR A 40 -6.46 16.39 -16.92
N LEU A 41 -7.74 16.11 -16.67
CA LEU A 41 -8.35 14.84 -17.03
C LEU A 41 -8.58 14.81 -18.53
N THR A 42 -8.30 13.67 -19.17
CA THR A 42 -8.58 13.44 -20.59
C THR A 42 -9.31 12.12 -20.77
N TRP A 43 -10.20 12.03 -21.75
CA TRP A 43 -10.88 10.79 -22.11
C TRP A 43 -11.14 10.71 -23.61
N THR A 44 -11.40 9.51 -24.13
CA THR A 44 -11.74 9.34 -25.55
C THR A 44 -13.12 9.93 -25.86
N ALA A 45 -13.23 10.66 -26.97
CA ALA A 45 -14.51 11.18 -27.45
C ALA A 45 -15.52 10.05 -27.72
N ASP A 46 -16.80 10.34 -27.49
CA ASP A 46 -17.90 9.42 -27.77
C ASP A 46 -19.03 10.19 -28.46
N ALA A 47 -19.29 9.85 -29.72
CA ALA A 47 -20.29 10.53 -30.53
C ALA A 47 -21.74 10.42 -29.99
N ASN A 48 -22.00 9.49 -29.07
CA ASN A 48 -23.31 9.30 -28.44
C ASN A 48 -23.44 10.03 -27.09
N ALA A 49 -22.36 10.62 -26.57
CA ALA A 49 -22.40 11.34 -25.29
C ALA A 49 -23.25 12.60 -25.40
N ILE A 50 -24.15 12.78 -24.44
CA ILE A 50 -24.99 13.99 -24.29
C ILE A 50 -24.60 14.81 -23.06
N GLU A 51 -23.90 14.20 -22.10
CA GLU A 51 -23.43 14.85 -20.88
C GLU A 51 -22.23 14.10 -20.31
N TYR A 52 -21.26 14.83 -19.77
CA TYR A 52 -20.30 14.31 -18.80
C TYR A 52 -20.42 15.05 -17.47
N LYS A 53 -20.41 14.31 -16.36
CA LYS A 53 -20.27 14.86 -15.00
C LYS A 53 -18.93 14.47 -14.42
N VAL A 54 -18.23 15.45 -13.87
CA VAL A 54 -16.91 15.26 -13.23
C VAL A 54 -17.07 15.45 -11.72
N PHE A 55 -16.55 14.48 -10.98
CA PHE A 55 -16.54 14.48 -9.52
C PHE A 55 -15.13 14.20 -9.01
N ARG A 56 -14.87 14.59 -7.76
CA ARG A 56 -13.59 14.40 -7.10
C ARG A 56 -13.77 14.10 -5.62
N LYS A 57 -12.87 13.31 -5.05
CA LYS A 57 -12.60 13.22 -3.61
C LYS A 57 -11.10 13.21 -3.33
N LEU A 58 -10.72 13.39 -2.08
CA LEU A 58 -9.34 13.15 -1.65
C LEU A 58 -9.10 11.65 -1.57
N LYS A 59 -7.89 11.18 -1.88
CA LYS A 59 -7.53 9.76 -1.68
C LYS A 59 -7.71 9.31 -0.23
N ALA A 60 -7.44 10.20 0.73
CA ALA A 60 -7.60 9.93 2.16
C ALA A 60 -9.07 9.87 2.61
N ASP A 61 -10.01 10.25 1.75
CA ASP A 61 -11.44 10.12 2.02
C ASP A 61 -11.91 8.69 1.69
N ASN A 62 -12.08 7.91 2.74
CA ASN A 62 -12.55 6.52 2.66
C ASN A 62 -14.07 6.41 2.44
N THR A 63 -14.78 7.51 2.18
CA THR A 63 -16.21 7.43 1.83
C THR A 63 -16.42 7.06 0.35
N SER A 64 -17.60 6.53 0.05
CA SER A 64 -18.07 6.31 -1.32
C SER A 64 -18.51 7.61 -2.02
N ALA A 65 -18.56 8.73 -1.30
CA ALA A 65 -19.06 10.00 -1.82
C ALA A 65 -17.99 10.73 -2.64
N PHE A 66 -18.34 11.09 -3.87
CA PHE A 66 -17.54 12.02 -4.68
C PHE A 66 -18.22 13.39 -4.72
N ALA A 67 -17.45 14.45 -4.47
CA ALA A 67 -17.95 15.82 -4.57
C ALA A 67 -18.08 16.22 -6.04
N TRP A 68 -19.21 16.79 -6.42
CA TRP A 68 -19.45 17.30 -7.77
C TRP A 68 -18.55 18.50 -8.07
N LEU A 69 -17.89 18.48 -9.24
CA LEU A 69 -17.07 19.58 -9.73
C LEU A 69 -17.71 20.31 -10.91
N SER A 70 -18.20 19.57 -11.90
CA SER A 70 -18.69 20.16 -13.14
C SER A 70 -19.63 19.24 -13.91
N THR A 71 -20.45 19.85 -14.77
CA THR A 71 -21.28 19.19 -15.78
C THR A 71 -20.95 19.79 -17.14
N LEU A 72 -20.63 18.94 -18.11
CA LEU A 72 -20.23 19.29 -19.47
C LEU A 72 -21.30 18.79 -20.45
N THR A 73 -22.18 19.69 -20.91
CA THR A 73 -23.26 19.39 -21.89
C THR A 73 -23.00 19.96 -23.27
N THR A 74 -22.32 21.11 -23.36
CA THR A 74 -21.95 21.72 -24.64
C THR A 74 -20.91 20.84 -25.34
N ASP A 75 -21.18 20.48 -26.59
CA ASP A 75 -20.31 19.64 -27.40
C ASP A 75 -19.93 18.32 -26.71
N ALA A 76 -20.86 17.73 -25.93
CA ALA A 76 -20.60 16.50 -25.18
C ALA A 76 -20.06 15.36 -26.06
N ALA A 77 -20.45 15.30 -27.33
CA ALA A 77 -19.94 14.31 -28.28
C ALA A 77 -18.44 14.45 -28.60
N THR A 78 -17.85 15.64 -28.41
CA THR A 78 -16.47 15.97 -28.78
C THR A 78 -15.63 16.50 -27.62
N VAL A 79 -16.22 16.79 -26.45
CA VAL A 79 -15.48 17.15 -25.25
C VAL A 79 -14.66 15.96 -24.75
N VAL A 80 -13.36 16.18 -24.61
CA VAL A 80 -12.36 15.13 -24.27
C VAL A 80 -11.50 15.48 -23.08
N SER A 81 -11.76 16.60 -22.40
CA SER A 81 -10.92 17.02 -21.27
C SER A 81 -11.64 17.91 -20.26
N TYR A 82 -11.10 17.92 -19.04
CA TYR A 82 -11.47 18.82 -17.95
C TYR A 82 -10.23 19.25 -17.18
N ASN A 83 -10.14 20.56 -16.87
CA ASN A 83 -9.03 21.13 -16.10
C ASN A 83 -9.45 21.39 -14.65
N ASP A 84 -8.80 20.72 -13.70
CA ASP A 84 -8.88 21.04 -12.28
C ASP A 84 -7.69 21.92 -11.88
N ASN A 85 -7.96 23.21 -11.65
CA ASN A 85 -6.98 24.21 -11.21
C ASN A 85 -6.99 24.43 -9.69
N THR A 86 -7.76 23.63 -8.93
CA THR A 86 -7.91 23.77 -7.46
C THR A 86 -7.05 22.76 -6.69
N VAL A 87 -6.18 22.06 -7.39
CA VAL A 87 -5.30 21.01 -6.89
C VAL A 87 -4.04 21.58 -6.24
N SER A 88 -3.33 20.74 -5.49
CA SER A 88 -2.06 21.09 -4.85
C SER A 88 -1.00 20.02 -5.14
N VAL A 89 0.26 20.46 -5.26
CA VAL A 89 1.41 19.55 -5.35
C VAL A 89 1.50 18.73 -4.05
N GLY A 90 1.86 17.46 -4.18
CA GLY A 90 1.99 16.51 -3.08
C GLY A 90 0.67 15.88 -2.62
N VAL A 91 -0.47 16.23 -3.24
CA VAL A 91 -1.80 15.71 -2.85
C VAL A 91 -2.37 14.82 -3.94
N ALA A 92 -2.92 13.67 -3.55
CA ALA A 92 -3.61 12.73 -4.42
C ALA A 92 -5.13 12.95 -4.39
N TYR A 93 -5.73 13.08 -5.57
CA TYR A 93 -7.15 13.29 -5.80
C TYR A 93 -7.70 12.15 -6.64
N GLU A 94 -8.84 11.61 -6.23
CA GLU A 94 -9.53 10.58 -7.00
C GLU A 94 -10.71 11.20 -7.73
N TYR A 95 -10.79 10.94 -9.03
CA TYR A 95 -11.80 11.50 -9.93
C TYR A 95 -12.74 10.40 -10.42
N LYS A 96 -14.02 10.77 -10.54
CA LYS A 96 -15.03 10.00 -11.27
C LYS A 96 -15.53 10.84 -12.44
N ILE A 97 -15.54 10.27 -13.63
CA ILE A 97 -16.20 10.85 -14.80
C ILE A 97 -17.40 9.97 -15.15
N GLN A 98 -18.61 10.52 -15.09
CA GLN A 98 -19.84 9.83 -15.48
C GLN A 98 -20.30 10.37 -16.84
N LYS A 99 -20.51 9.47 -17.79
CA LYS A 99 -21.03 9.78 -19.13
C LYS A 99 -22.47 9.33 -19.22
N THR A 100 -23.33 10.24 -19.68
CA THR A 100 -24.71 9.95 -20.03
C THR A 100 -24.85 9.94 -21.55
N THR A 101 -25.61 8.98 -22.08
CA THR A 101 -26.02 8.94 -23.50
C THR A 101 -27.53 8.80 -23.60
N ALA A 102 -28.10 8.98 -24.80
CA ALA A 102 -29.53 8.76 -25.02
C ALA A 102 -29.98 7.29 -24.79
N ASN A 103 -29.06 6.33 -24.94
CA ASN A 103 -29.28 4.94 -24.55
C ASN A 103 -28.69 4.72 -23.15
N PRO A 104 -29.50 4.51 -22.09
CA PRO A 104 -28.98 4.29 -20.74
C PRO A 104 -27.96 3.16 -20.67
N ASN A 105 -28.11 2.11 -21.48
CA ASN A 105 -27.19 0.97 -21.55
C ASN A 105 -25.84 1.29 -22.24
N ALA A 106 -25.69 2.48 -22.82
CA ALA A 106 -24.44 3.00 -23.38
C ALA A 106 -23.82 4.10 -22.50
N SER A 107 -24.46 4.44 -21.37
CA SER A 107 -23.85 5.28 -20.34
C SER A 107 -22.72 4.53 -19.65
N GLY A 108 -21.77 5.26 -19.06
CA GLY A 108 -20.58 4.63 -18.51
C GLY A 108 -19.82 5.54 -17.56
N GLU A 109 -18.82 4.99 -16.89
CA GLU A 109 -18.00 5.76 -15.95
C GLU A 109 -16.52 5.44 -16.10
N GLY A 110 -15.67 6.35 -15.63
CA GLY A 110 -14.21 6.25 -15.59
C GLY A 110 -13.68 6.77 -14.27
N TYR A 111 -12.58 6.20 -13.82
CA TYR A 111 -11.96 6.52 -12.53
C TYR A 111 -10.46 6.76 -12.71
N VAL A 112 -9.95 7.81 -12.07
CA VAL A 112 -8.53 8.18 -12.15
C VAL A 112 -8.06 8.64 -10.77
N LEU A 113 -6.99 8.05 -10.25
CA LEU A 113 -6.31 8.56 -9.05
C LEU A 113 -5.11 9.39 -9.51
N ALA A 114 -5.20 10.71 -9.41
CA ALA A 114 -4.19 11.62 -9.93
C ALA A 114 -3.58 12.54 -8.89
N GLY A 115 -2.31 12.89 -9.09
CA GLY A 115 -1.56 13.79 -8.22
C GLY A 115 -0.28 14.30 -8.88
N ILE A 116 0.28 15.36 -8.29
CA ILE A 116 1.48 16.04 -8.79
C ILE A 116 2.59 15.84 -7.76
N GLU A 117 3.65 15.11 -8.11
CA GLU A 117 4.78 14.80 -7.21
C GLU A 117 4.31 14.28 -5.84
N VAL A 118 3.36 13.36 -5.81
CA VAL A 118 2.87 12.77 -4.55
C VAL A 118 4.02 12.11 -3.79
N PRO A 119 4.17 12.33 -2.47
CA PRO A 119 5.27 11.77 -1.69
C PRO A 119 5.30 10.24 -1.70
N ALA A 120 6.48 9.68 -1.47
CA ALA A 120 6.67 8.24 -1.44
C ALA A 120 5.90 7.61 -0.27
N THR A 121 5.34 6.42 -0.51
CA THR A 121 4.88 5.54 0.56
C THR A 121 6.05 4.67 1.02
N GLU A 122 6.67 5.05 2.14
CA GLU A 122 7.83 4.36 2.71
C GLU A 122 7.44 3.20 3.62
N TYR A 123 6.34 3.35 4.34
CA TYR A 123 5.75 2.34 5.22
C TYR A 123 4.33 2.01 4.76
N ARG A 124 4.07 0.72 4.52
CA ARG A 124 2.78 0.21 4.01
C ARG A 124 1.94 -0.47 5.09
N GLY A 125 2.54 -0.77 6.25
CA GLY A 125 1.89 -1.50 7.32
C GLY A 125 2.50 -2.89 7.52
N LYS A 126 1.75 -3.74 8.19
CA LYS A 126 2.07 -5.14 8.44
C LYS A 126 1.23 -6.03 7.53
N LEU A 127 1.88 -7.03 6.95
CA LEU A 127 1.27 -8.11 6.22
C LEU A 127 1.32 -9.39 7.06
N VAL A 128 0.20 -10.09 7.15
CA VAL A 128 0.12 -11.44 7.70
C VAL A 128 0.38 -12.44 6.57
N LEU A 129 1.49 -13.15 6.63
CA LEU A 129 1.87 -14.20 5.68
C LEU A 129 1.48 -15.56 6.26
N LEU A 130 0.49 -16.21 5.67
CA LEU A 130 0.03 -17.54 6.03
C LEU A 130 0.57 -18.55 5.03
N VAL A 131 1.43 -19.46 5.48
CA VAL A 131 2.08 -20.46 4.63
C VAL A 131 1.59 -21.84 5.00
N ARG A 132 1.20 -22.65 4.02
CA ARG A 132 0.94 -24.07 4.20
C ARG A 132 2.17 -24.81 4.75
N ASP A 133 2.07 -25.40 5.94
CA ASP A 133 3.22 -25.95 6.68
C ASP A 133 4.01 -27.03 5.90
N THR A 134 3.30 -27.85 5.11
CA THR A 134 3.87 -28.92 4.28
C THR A 134 4.77 -28.40 3.18
N HIS A 135 4.65 -27.13 2.80
CA HIS A 135 5.47 -26.49 1.77
C HIS A 135 6.57 -25.62 2.38
N ALA A 136 6.44 -25.21 3.65
CA ALA A 136 7.33 -24.26 4.31
C ALA A 136 8.80 -24.70 4.29
N ALA A 137 9.09 -25.96 4.57
CA ALA A 137 10.47 -26.48 4.56
C ALA A 137 11.07 -26.52 3.15
N ALA A 138 10.29 -26.96 2.16
CA ALA A 138 10.76 -27.09 0.78
C ALA A 138 10.94 -25.74 0.07
N LEU A 139 10.24 -24.71 0.53
CA LEU A 139 10.29 -23.34 -0.01
C LEU A 139 11.06 -22.37 0.89
N ALA A 140 11.79 -22.84 1.90
CA ALA A 140 12.45 -21.98 2.88
C ALA A 140 13.32 -20.85 2.26
N PRO A 141 14.12 -21.10 1.19
CA PRO A 141 14.87 -20.03 0.53
C PRO A 141 13.97 -18.97 -0.13
N GLU A 142 12.93 -19.40 -0.83
CA GLU A 142 12.00 -18.52 -1.53
C GLU A 142 11.13 -17.72 -0.56
N LEU A 143 10.73 -18.32 0.57
CA LEU A 143 9.96 -17.66 1.62
C LEU A 143 10.81 -16.60 2.33
N SER A 144 12.07 -16.92 2.67
CA SER A 144 13.00 -15.95 3.25
C SER A 144 13.25 -14.77 2.30
N ARG A 145 13.33 -15.03 1.00
CA ARG A 145 13.46 -13.97 -0.01
C ARG A 145 12.17 -13.16 -0.14
N LEU A 146 10.99 -13.78 -0.15
CA LEU A 146 9.71 -13.07 -0.16
C LEU A 146 9.58 -12.14 1.06
N GLU A 147 9.94 -12.61 2.26
CA GLU A 147 9.93 -11.77 3.46
C GLU A 147 10.84 -10.54 3.30
N GLN A 148 12.02 -10.70 2.69
CA GLN A 148 12.92 -9.58 2.38
C GLN A 148 12.36 -8.65 1.30
N ASP A 149 11.73 -9.19 0.25
CA ASP A 149 11.11 -8.40 -0.82
C ASP A 149 9.93 -7.57 -0.28
N LEU A 150 9.14 -8.12 0.64
CA LEU A 150 8.06 -7.42 1.32
C LEU A 150 8.61 -6.30 2.22
N VAL A 151 9.63 -6.59 3.03
CA VAL A 151 10.31 -5.59 3.86
C VAL A 151 10.94 -4.48 2.99
N GLY A 152 11.57 -4.86 1.89
CA GLY A 152 12.20 -3.94 0.93
C GLY A 152 11.21 -3.01 0.24
N ASP A 153 9.93 -3.41 0.14
CA ASP A 153 8.87 -2.58 -0.41
C ASP A 153 8.16 -1.69 0.63
N GLY A 154 8.47 -1.84 1.91
CA GLY A 154 7.94 -1.04 3.01
C GLY A 154 6.93 -1.76 3.91
N TRP A 155 6.81 -3.09 3.82
CA TRP A 155 5.98 -3.89 4.71
C TRP A 155 6.76 -4.38 5.93
N GLN A 156 6.04 -4.76 6.99
CA GLN A 156 6.56 -5.68 7.99
C GLN A 156 5.81 -7.00 7.89
N VAL A 157 6.50 -8.12 8.04
CA VAL A 157 5.87 -9.44 7.89
C VAL A 157 5.63 -10.07 9.25
N ILE A 158 4.40 -10.52 9.47
CA ILE A 158 4.03 -11.45 10.54
C ILE A 158 3.74 -12.77 9.87
N ARG A 159 4.52 -13.82 10.18
CA ARG A 159 4.38 -15.11 9.52
C ARG A 159 3.78 -16.16 10.44
N HIS A 160 2.87 -16.96 9.89
CA HIS A 160 2.36 -18.17 10.51
C HIS A 160 2.40 -19.33 9.50
N ASP A 161 2.76 -20.52 9.98
CA ASP A 161 2.60 -21.74 9.21
C ASP A 161 1.27 -22.41 9.60
N VAL A 162 0.47 -22.79 8.60
CA VAL A 162 -0.89 -23.32 8.74
C VAL A 162 -0.89 -24.84 8.57
N GLY A 163 -1.48 -25.56 9.53
CA GLY A 163 -1.56 -27.02 9.63
C GLY A 163 -2.74 -27.67 8.87
N ASN A 164 -2.66 -28.99 8.59
CA ASN A 164 -3.50 -29.66 7.55
C ASN A 164 -4.95 -29.78 7.96
N ASN A 165 -5.18 -29.75 9.28
CA ASN A 165 -6.47 -29.90 9.90
C ASN A 165 -7.01 -28.57 10.45
N GLN A 166 -6.32 -27.44 10.20
CA GLN A 166 -6.85 -26.15 10.61
C GLN A 166 -8.08 -25.81 9.76
N THR A 167 -9.10 -25.27 10.42
CA THR A 167 -10.35 -24.83 9.80
C THR A 167 -10.26 -23.33 9.47
N PRO A 168 -11.10 -22.82 8.54
CA PRO A 168 -11.13 -21.37 8.26
C PRO A 168 -11.31 -20.50 9.52
N PRO A 169 -12.19 -20.82 10.50
CA PRO A 169 -12.26 -20.07 11.75
C PRO A 169 -10.95 -20.03 12.55
N GLN A 170 -10.19 -21.13 12.60
CA GLN A 170 -8.91 -21.17 13.30
C GLN A 170 -7.84 -20.33 12.59
N VAL A 171 -7.84 -20.31 11.26
CA VAL A 171 -6.94 -19.45 10.46
C VAL A 171 -7.32 -17.97 10.64
N ARG A 172 -8.60 -17.62 10.56
CA ARG A 172 -9.08 -16.24 10.80
C ARG A 172 -8.76 -15.78 12.23
N ALA A 173 -8.79 -16.66 13.22
CA ALA A 173 -8.42 -16.31 14.59
C ALA A 173 -6.95 -15.85 14.72
N LEU A 174 -6.02 -16.41 13.94
CA LEU A 174 -4.62 -15.94 13.88
C LEU A 174 -4.57 -14.50 13.33
N ILE A 175 -5.24 -14.26 12.21
CA ILE A 175 -5.32 -12.93 11.57
C ILE A 175 -5.94 -11.91 12.53
N GLN A 176 -7.03 -12.27 13.20
CA GLN A 176 -7.69 -11.40 14.18
C GLN A 176 -6.79 -11.10 15.38
N ALA A 177 -5.99 -12.05 15.85
CA ALA A 177 -5.05 -11.83 16.93
C ALA A 177 -3.97 -10.80 16.52
N ASP A 178 -3.39 -10.95 15.34
CA ASP A 178 -2.41 -9.99 14.80
C ASP A 178 -3.02 -8.61 14.58
N TYR A 179 -4.22 -8.55 14.02
CA TYR A 179 -4.95 -7.29 13.82
C TYR A 179 -5.21 -6.60 15.16
N ARG A 180 -5.73 -7.31 16.17
CA ARG A 180 -5.99 -6.73 17.50
C ARG A 180 -4.72 -6.23 18.18
N ALA A 181 -3.57 -6.87 17.92
CA ALA A 181 -2.28 -6.42 18.43
C ALA A 181 -1.79 -5.12 17.75
N ALA A 182 -2.20 -4.85 16.52
CA ALA A 182 -1.80 -3.64 15.79
C ALA A 182 -2.85 -3.17 14.75
N PRO A 183 -4.04 -2.70 15.17
CA PRO A 183 -5.21 -2.54 14.29
C PRO A 183 -5.04 -1.41 13.26
N ALA A 184 -4.21 -0.41 13.56
CA ALA A 184 -3.87 0.65 12.61
C ALA A 184 -2.76 0.25 11.62
N GLN A 185 -2.07 -0.86 11.87
CA GLN A 185 -0.86 -1.25 11.14
C GLN A 185 -1.04 -2.52 10.31
N VAL A 186 -1.82 -3.52 10.75
CA VAL A 186 -2.11 -4.69 9.92
C VAL A 186 -3.03 -4.27 8.77
N ARG A 187 -2.58 -4.45 7.53
CA ARG A 187 -3.28 -4.00 6.33
C ARG A 187 -3.54 -5.08 5.30
N ALA A 188 -2.80 -6.19 5.33
CA ALA A 188 -2.88 -7.19 4.28
C ALA A 188 -2.67 -8.61 4.81
N VAL A 189 -3.22 -9.58 4.07
CA VAL A 189 -3.06 -11.02 4.28
C VAL A 189 -2.65 -11.66 2.95
N LEU A 190 -1.55 -12.41 2.95
CA LEU A 190 -1.14 -13.26 1.83
C LEU A 190 -1.25 -14.72 2.25
N LEU A 191 -2.08 -15.48 1.55
CA LEU A 191 -2.27 -16.92 1.73
C LEU A 191 -1.41 -17.66 0.70
N LEU A 192 -0.51 -18.54 1.13
CA LEU A 192 0.43 -19.25 0.26
C LEU A 192 0.32 -20.77 0.44
N GLY A 193 0.04 -21.47 -0.66
CA GLY A 193 -0.34 -22.88 -0.70
C GLY A 193 -1.82 -23.10 -0.40
N ASN A 194 -2.24 -24.36 -0.27
CA ASN A 194 -3.62 -24.75 0.04
C ASN A 194 -4.02 -24.49 1.50
N VAL A 195 -3.92 -23.22 1.93
CA VAL A 195 -4.55 -22.73 3.17
C VAL A 195 -6.07 -22.91 3.04
N PRO A 196 -6.80 -23.39 4.07
CA PRO A 196 -8.24 -23.69 3.98
C PRO A 196 -9.06 -22.59 3.31
N VAL A 197 -9.96 -22.99 2.41
CA VAL A 197 -10.82 -22.07 1.66
C VAL A 197 -12.15 -21.91 2.41
N PRO A 198 -12.49 -20.71 2.92
CA PRO A 198 -13.81 -20.45 3.47
C PRO A 198 -14.85 -20.43 2.36
N TYR A 199 -16.05 -20.92 2.67
CA TYR A 199 -17.20 -20.93 1.77
C TYR A 199 -18.34 -20.15 2.41
N SER A 200 -19.08 -19.36 1.61
CA SER A 200 -20.20 -18.58 2.14
C SER A 200 -21.31 -18.33 1.12
N GLY A 201 -22.53 -18.23 1.62
CA GLY A 201 -23.69 -17.70 0.92
C GLY A 201 -24.67 -18.74 0.40
N ASN A 202 -25.72 -18.22 -0.22
CA ASN A 202 -26.73 -18.96 -0.96
C ASN A 202 -27.17 -18.14 -2.16
N PHE A 203 -26.35 -18.09 -3.20
CA PHE A 203 -26.58 -17.26 -4.38
C PHE A 203 -25.90 -17.83 -5.62
N THR A 204 -26.16 -17.24 -6.78
CA THR A 204 -25.45 -17.54 -8.03
C THR A 204 -24.94 -16.23 -8.63
N ALA A 205 -23.62 -16.08 -8.68
CA ALA A 205 -22.99 -14.87 -9.20
C ALA A 205 -23.07 -14.82 -10.73
N ASP A 206 -22.91 -15.96 -11.39
CA ASP A 206 -22.83 -16.06 -12.85
C ASP A 206 -24.13 -16.56 -13.52
N GLY A 207 -25.15 -16.90 -12.71
CA GLY A 207 -26.50 -17.21 -13.18
C GLY A 207 -26.80 -18.68 -13.44
N HIS A 208 -25.92 -19.63 -13.09
CA HIS A 208 -26.20 -21.06 -13.25
C HIS A 208 -26.88 -21.66 -12.01
N ASP A 209 -27.84 -22.56 -12.25
CA ASP A 209 -28.66 -23.17 -11.21
C ASP A 209 -27.95 -24.31 -10.47
N ASP A 210 -27.00 -24.97 -11.12
CA ASP A 210 -26.35 -26.20 -10.63
C ASP A 210 -25.37 -25.95 -9.47
N HIS A 211 -24.95 -24.71 -9.25
CA HIS A 211 -24.11 -24.30 -8.12
C HIS A 211 -24.67 -23.11 -7.33
N ILE A 212 -26.00 -22.90 -7.37
CA ILE A 212 -26.64 -21.98 -6.40
C ILE A 212 -26.32 -22.48 -4.99
N GLY A 213 -25.64 -21.66 -4.20
CA GLY A 213 -25.23 -22.03 -2.85
C GLY A 213 -24.05 -21.20 -2.35
N ALA A 214 -23.15 -21.84 -1.62
CA ALA A 214 -21.93 -21.21 -1.11
C ALA A 214 -20.86 -21.10 -2.19
N TRP A 215 -20.06 -20.05 -2.13
CA TRP A 215 -18.93 -19.78 -3.01
C TRP A 215 -17.65 -19.62 -2.19
N ALA A 216 -16.49 -19.84 -2.81
CA ALA A 216 -15.21 -19.54 -2.19
C ALA A 216 -15.15 -18.04 -1.80
N ALA A 217 -14.78 -17.76 -0.55
CA ALA A 217 -15.05 -16.47 0.10
C ALA A 217 -13.84 -15.93 0.87
N ASP A 218 -12.69 -15.71 0.21
CA ASP A 218 -11.47 -15.22 0.86
C ASP A 218 -11.63 -13.84 1.54
N GLY A 219 -12.68 -13.07 1.20
CA GLY A 219 -13.08 -11.88 1.96
C GLY A 219 -13.30 -12.16 3.45
N TYR A 220 -13.67 -13.39 3.83
CA TYR A 220 -13.75 -13.85 5.22
C TYR A 220 -12.46 -13.62 6.01
N TYR A 221 -11.29 -13.78 5.38
CA TYR A 221 -10.00 -13.55 6.03
C TYR A 221 -9.64 -12.07 6.11
N GLY A 222 -10.26 -11.22 5.29
CA GLY A 222 -10.05 -9.77 5.28
C GLY A 222 -10.98 -8.99 6.19
N ASP A 223 -12.13 -9.59 6.51
CA ASP A 223 -13.11 -9.11 7.47
C ASP A 223 -12.69 -9.60 8.86
N VAL A 224 -12.28 -8.70 9.76
CA VAL A 224 -11.81 -9.10 11.10
C VAL A 224 -12.84 -8.88 12.21
N ASP A 225 -13.95 -8.22 11.91
CA ASP A 225 -14.96 -7.79 12.91
C ASP A 225 -16.41 -8.18 12.57
N GLY A 226 -16.67 -8.59 11.33
CA GLY A 226 -17.96 -9.00 10.82
C GLY A 226 -18.42 -10.32 11.41
N ASN A 227 -19.75 -10.43 11.50
CA ASN A 227 -20.43 -11.59 12.05
C ASN A 227 -20.75 -12.60 10.95
N TRP A 228 -20.11 -13.78 11.02
CA TRP A 228 -20.29 -14.86 10.07
C TRP A 228 -20.95 -16.04 10.78
N THR A 229 -22.07 -16.50 10.23
CA THR A 229 -22.92 -17.52 10.85
C THR A 229 -23.01 -18.75 9.96
N ASP A 230 -23.20 -19.91 10.57
CA ASP A 230 -23.44 -21.19 9.90
C ASP A 230 -24.66 -21.84 10.58
N VAL A 231 -25.82 -21.22 10.40
CA VAL A 231 -27.02 -21.60 11.16
C VAL A 231 -28.30 -21.61 10.34
N SER A 232 -28.34 -20.95 9.18
CA SER A 232 -29.63 -20.58 8.56
C SER A 232 -29.79 -21.02 7.11
N VAL A 233 -28.73 -21.00 6.30
CA VAL A 233 -28.80 -21.47 4.91
C VAL A 233 -28.97 -22.99 4.92
N ASN A 234 -29.97 -23.49 4.19
CA ASN A 234 -30.25 -24.91 4.03
C ASN A 234 -30.50 -25.24 2.55
N ASN A 235 -29.42 -25.27 1.78
CA ASN A 235 -29.39 -25.61 0.37
C ASN A 235 -28.38 -26.77 0.10
N PRO A 236 -28.88 -28.01 0.08
CA PRO A 236 -28.06 -29.17 -0.28
C PRO A 236 -28.05 -29.48 -1.80
N SER A 237 -28.69 -28.67 -2.66
CA SER A 237 -28.98 -29.07 -4.05
C SER A 237 -27.86 -28.80 -5.04
N ALA A 238 -26.84 -28.03 -4.68
CA ALA A 238 -25.72 -27.78 -5.58
C ALA A 238 -24.99 -29.07 -5.97
N SER A 239 -24.58 -29.15 -7.24
CA SER A 239 -23.88 -30.29 -7.84
C SER A 239 -22.58 -30.60 -7.10
N ARG A 240 -21.73 -29.59 -6.92
CA ARG A 240 -20.49 -29.68 -6.14
C ARG A 240 -20.78 -29.65 -4.65
N ALA A 241 -20.19 -30.59 -3.91
CA ALA A 241 -20.30 -30.61 -2.45
C ALA A 241 -19.78 -29.31 -1.80
N ALA A 242 -18.78 -28.67 -2.40
CA ALA A 242 -18.25 -27.38 -2.00
C ALA A 242 -19.31 -26.26 -2.01
N ASN A 243 -20.21 -26.26 -3.01
CA ASN A 243 -21.22 -25.22 -3.16
C ASN A 243 -22.51 -25.48 -2.37
N ARG A 244 -22.73 -26.69 -1.84
CA ARG A 244 -23.84 -26.94 -0.90
C ARG A 244 -23.62 -26.14 0.38
N ASN A 245 -24.67 -25.67 1.01
CA ASN A 245 -24.57 -24.93 2.27
C ASN A 245 -25.74 -25.34 3.16
N VAL A 246 -25.47 -26.02 4.26
CA VAL A 246 -26.49 -26.47 5.23
C VAL A 246 -26.03 -26.15 6.65
N PRO A 247 -26.95 -25.99 7.62
CA PRO A 247 -26.55 -25.53 8.94
C PRO A 247 -25.58 -26.49 9.63
N GLY A 248 -24.45 -25.95 10.11
CA GLY A 248 -23.40 -26.67 10.84
C GLY A 248 -22.41 -27.43 9.95
N ASP A 249 -22.35 -27.13 8.64
CA ASP A 249 -21.41 -27.78 7.71
C ASP A 249 -20.03 -27.10 7.61
N GLY A 250 -19.83 -26.01 8.36
CA GLY A 250 -18.61 -25.22 8.40
C GLY A 250 -18.54 -24.12 7.34
N LYS A 251 -19.63 -23.87 6.59
CA LYS A 251 -19.74 -22.83 5.58
C LYS A 251 -20.71 -21.75 6.06
N PHE A 252 -20.46 -20.53 5.65
CA PHE A 252 -21.15 -19.38 6.22
C PHE A 252 -22.40 -18.99 5.41
N ASP A 253 -23.33 -18.29 6.06
CA ASP A 253 -24.65 -17.99 5.51
C ASP A 253 -24.64 -16.77 4.55
N GLN A 254 -23.62 -15.90 4.66
CA GLN A 254 -23.64 -14.56 4.07
C GLN A 254 -23.39 -14.60 2.55
N SER A 255 -24.31 -14.11 1.72
CA SER A 255 -24.12 -13.96 0.26
C SER A 255 -23.42 -12.64 -0.14
N THR A 256 -23.33 -11.69 0.80
CA THR A 256 -22.67 -10.38 0.65
C THR A 256 -21.85 -10.06 1.89
N LEU A 257 -20.78 -9.27 1.77
CA LEU A 257 -19.81 -9.06 2.85
C LEU A 257 -20.48 -8.64 4.16
N ALA A 258 -20.14 -9.34 5.25
CA ALA A 258 -20.76 -9.17 6.56
C ALA A 258 -20.46 -7.78 7.16
N SER A 259 -19.22 -7.30 6.99
CA SER A 259 -18.80 -5.90 7.21
C SER A 259 -17.85 -5.45 6.09
N ASP A 260 -17.33 -4.22 6.16
CA ASP A 260 -16.25 -3.81 5.25
C ASP A 260 -14.99 -4.60 5.57
N LEU A 261 -14.25 -5.03 4.56
CA LEU A 261 -12.95 -5.65 4.75
C LEU A 261 -11.94 -4.63 5.28
N GLU A 262 -11.31 -4.93 6.41
CA GLU A 262 -10.18 -4.17 6.94
C GLU A 262 -8.91 -4.42 6.15
N LEU A 263 -8.72 -5.66 5.66
CA LEU A 263 -7.46 -6.13 5.11
C LEU A 263 -7.54 -6.44 3.61
N GLU A 264 -6.43 -6.16 2.92
CA GLU A 264 -6.18 -6.56 1.55
C GLU A 264 -5.84 -8.06 1.52
N VAL A 265 -6.64 -8.87 0.83
CA VAL A 265 -6.44 -10.33 0.79
C VAL A 265 -6.02 -10.77 -0.60
N GLY A 266 -4.95 -11.55 -0.69
CA GLY A 266 -4.56 -12.25 -1.91
C GLY A 266 -4.09 -13.68 -1.61
N ARG A 267 -4.28 -14.57 -2.59
CA ARG A 267 -4.00 -16.00 -2.44
C ARG A 267 -3.15 -16.55 -3.58
N VAL A 268 -2.12 -17.30 -3.24
CA VAL A 268 -1.32 -18.09 -4.17
C VAL A 268 -1.47 -19.56 -3.78
N ASP A 269 -2.50 -20.20 -4.33
CA ASP A 269 -2.81 -21.62 -4.18
C ASP A 269 -2.68 -22.29 -5.54
N LEU A 270 -1.77 -23.26 -5.67
CA LEU A 270 -1.49 -23.95 -6.93
C LEU A 270 -1.70 -25.47 -6.78
N SER A 271 -2.53 -25.87 -5.81
CA SER A 271 -2.91 -27.26 -5.56
C SER A 271 -3.89 -27.78 -6.60
N ASP A 272 -3.94 -29.10 -6.80
CA ASP A 272 -4.91 -29.77 -7.68
C ASP A 272 -4.91 -29.22 -9.13
N LEU A 273 -3.71 -29.01 -9.68
CA LEU A 273 -3.46 -28.60 -11.07
C LEU A 273 -2.79 -29.73 -11.89
N PRO A 274 -3.40 -30.92 -12.06
CA PRO A 274 -2.77 -32.05 -12.75
C PRO A 274 -2.50 -31.82 -14.26
N ALA A 275 -3.03 -30.75 -14.86
CA ALA A 275 -2.63 -30.33 -16.21
C ALA A 275 -1.15 -29.90 -16.27
N PHE A 276 -0.58 -29.45 -15.15
CA PHE A 276 0.83 -29.11 -15.04
C PHE A 276 1.63 -30.35 -14.62
N ALA A 277 2.71 -30.64 -15.33
CA ALA A 277 3.62 -31.74 -14.97
C ALA A 277 4.39 -31.50 -13.65
N ALA A 278 4.51 -30.24 -13.23
CA ALA A 278 5.22 -29.84 -12.02
C ALA A 278 4.34 -30.05 -10.77
N SER A 279 4.97 -30.43 -9.65
CA SER A 279 4.26 -30.49 -8.36
C SER A 279 3.86 -29.09 -7.89
N GLU A 280 2.89 -29.01 -6.97
CA GLU A 280 2.50 -27.73 -6.37
C GLU A 280 3.69 -26.97 -5.77
N VAL A 281 4.61 -27.65 -5.08
CA VAL A 281 5.82 -27.02 -4.52
C VAL A 281 6.67 -26.36 -5.63
N GLU A 282 6.85 -27.03 -6.76
CA GLU A 282 7.59 -26.46 -7.89
C GLU A 282 6.86 -25.28 -8.55
N LEU A 283 5.52 -25.36 -8.64
CA LEU A 283 4.70 -24.26 -9.14
C LEU A 283 4.78 -23.04 -8.22
N LEU A 284 4.71 -23.24 -6.90
CA LEU A 284 4.86 -22.17 -5.90
C LEU A 284 6.28 -21.57 -5.96
N ARG A 285 7.32 -22.40 -6.06
CA ARG A 285 8.70 -21.92 -6.27
C ARG A 285 8.81 -21.06 -7.52
N ARG A 286 8.23 -21.50 -8.63
CA ARG A 286 8.17 -20.73 -9.88
C ARG A 286 7.48 -19.39 -9.65
N TYR A 287 6.31 -19.38 -9.00
CA TYR A 287 5.59 -18.14 -8.68
C TYR A 287 6.45 -17.17 -7.88
N LEU A 288 7.04 -17.62 -6.77
CA LEU A 288 7.88 -16.79 -5.90
C LEU A 288 9.14 -16.26 -6.61
N ASN A 289 9.68 -17.00 -7.58
CA ASN A 289 10.76 -16.53 -8.45
C ASN A 289 10.29 -15.44 -9.43
N LYS A 290 9.12 -15.60 -10.06
CA LYS A 290 8.53 -14.58 -10.93
C LYS A 290 8.26 -13.29 -10.15
N ASP A 291 7.66 -13.40 -8.96
CA ASP A 291 7.32 -12.27 -8.10
C ASP A 291 8.57 -11.45 -7.74
N HIS A 292 9.62 -12.12 -7.23
CA HIS A 292 10.90 -11.49 -6.93
C HIS A 292 11.51 -10.77 -8.14
N GLN A 293 11.54 -11.45 -9.30
CA GLN A 293 12.10 -10.89 -10.53
C GLN A 293 11.36 -9.64 -11.01
N TYR A 294 10.04 -9.62 -10.88
CA TYR A 294 9.22 -8.45 -11.21
C TYR A 294 9.49 -7.28 -10.25
N ARG A 295 9.47 -7.53 -8.93
CA ARG A 295 9.75 -6.50 -7.90
C ARG A 295 11.11 -5.85 -8.08
N HIS A 296 12.11 -6.65 -8.45
CA HIS A 296 13.49 -6.20 -8.69
C HIS A 296 13.72 -5.67 -10.10
N LYS A 297 12.70 -5.70 -10.97
CA LYS A 297 12.78 -5.29 -12.37
C LYS A 297 13.94 -5.95 -13.12
N VAL A 298 14.10 -7.26 -12.85
CA VAL A 298 15.06 -8.14 -13.54
C VAL A 298 14.70 -8.23 -15.02
N PHE A 299 13.40 -8.27 -15.32
CA PHE A 299 12.85 -8.03 -16.64
C PHE A 299 11.99 -6.76 -16.64
N SER A 300 11.77 -6.21 -17.83
CA SER A 300 10.85 -5.10 -18.06
C SER A 300 9.69 -5.59 -18.93
N VAL A 301 8.52 -5.03 -18.69
CA VAL A 301 7.30 -5.32 -19.47
C VAL A 301 6.78 -4.03 -20.05
N ALA A 302 6.35 -4.05 -21.31
CA ALA A 302 5.73 -2.91 -21.95
C ALA A 302 4.41 -2.53 -21.23
N GLU A 303 4.24 -1.22 -20.96
CA GLU A 303 3.02 -0.65 -20.36
C GLU A 303 1.86 -0.63 -21.36
N ARG A 304 1.40 -1.82 -21.76
CA ARG A 304 0.31 -2.07 -22.71
C ARG A 304 -0.76 -2.94 -22.09
N GLY A 305 -2.00 -2.68 -22.48
CA GLY A 305 -3.19 -3.42 -22.07
C GLY A 305 -3.73 -4.23 -23.23
N LEU A 306 -4.07 -5.49 -22.99
CA LEU A 306 -4.73 -6.36 -23.96
C LEU A 306 -6.16 -6.66 -23.52
N ILE A 307 -7.13 -6.50 -24.41
CA ILE A 307 -8.51 -6.95 -24.21
C ILE A 307 -8.79 -8.07 -25.21
N ASP A 308 -9.28 -9.20 -24.74
CA ASP A 308 -9.83 -10.28 -25.58
C ASP A 308 -11.30 -10.49 -25.19
N ASN A 309 -12.22 -10.02 -26.02
CA ASN A 309 -13.65 -10.00 -25.71
C ASN A 309 -14.48 -10.89 -26.63
N ASN A 310 -14.93 -12.02 -26.09
CA ASN A 310 -15.74 -13.00 -26.82
C ASN A 310 -17.23 -12.97 -26.45
N PHE A 311 -17.70 -11.94 -25.73
CA PHE A 311 -19.12 -11.72 -25.42
C PHE A 311 -19.79 -10.60 -26.23
N GLY A 312 -19.05 -9.92 -27.13
CA GLY A 312 -19.58 -8.74 -27.82
C GLY A 312 -20.01 -7.69 -26.80
N THR A 313 -21.18 -7.06 -26.95
CA THR A 313 -21.70 -6.08 -25.96
C THR A 313 -22.49 -6.71 -24.81
N ALA A 314 -22.71 -8.02 -24.80
CA ALA A 314 -23.53 -8.69 -23.81
C ALA A 314 -22.93 -8.59 -22.41
N GLY A 315 -23.74 -8.18 -21.42
CA GLY A 315 -23.34 -8.04 -20.01
C GLY A 315 -22.31 -6.95 -19.69
N GLY A 316 -21.71 -6.31 -20.71
CA GLY A 316 -20.74 -5.22 -20.51
C GLY A 316 -19.48 -5.63 -19.73
N PHE A 317 -19.14 -6.92 -19.68
CA PHE A 317 -18.10 -7.43 -18.78
C PHE A 317 -16.72 -6.81 -19.04
N ALA A 318 -16.30 -6.75 -20.32
CA ALA A 318 -15.02 -6.17 -20.70
C ALA A 318 -14.88 -4.66 -20.42
N ASN A 319 -15.97 -3.96 -20.08
CA ASN A 319 -15.89 -2.57 -19.62
C ASN A 319 -15.03 -2.44 -18.36
N ASN A 320 -14.89 -3.51 -17.58
CA ASN A 320 -14.02 -3.49 -16.42
C ASN A 320 -12.55 -3.33 -16.82
N GLY A 321 -12.09 -4.08 -17.82
CA GLY A 321 -10.73 -3.98 -18.37
C GLY A 321 -10.50 -2.61 -19.02
N TRP A 322 -11.37 -2.19 -19.94
CA TRP A 322 -11.26 -0.89 -20.62
C TRP A 322 -11.13 0.30 -19.67
N ARG A 323 -11.90 0.29 -18.58
CA ARG A 323 -11.88 1.35 -17.58
C ARG A 323 -10.57 1.39 -16.82
N ASN A 324 -10.11 0.24 -16.30
CA ASN A 324 -8.87 0.16 -15.55
C ASN A 324 -7.66 0.51 -16.43
N PHE A 325 -7.54 -0.10 -17.60
CA PHE A 325 -6.31 0.00 -18.40
C PHE A 325 -6.10 1.42 -18.92
N SER A 326 -7.17 2.15 -19.19
CA SER A 326 -7.08 3.57 -19.56
C SER A 326 -6.43 4.43 -18.47
N ALA A 327 -6.77 4.23 -17.20
CA ALA A 327 -6.21 4.99 -16.08
C ALA A 327 -4.79 4.53 -15.70
N LEU A 328 -4.52 3.23 -15.87
CA LEU A 328 -3.24 2.62 -15.54
C LEU A 328 -2.16 2.92 -16.59
N LEU A 329 -2.51 2.83 -17.87
CA LEU A 329 -1.55 2.80 -18.99
C LEU A 329 -1.79 3.93 -20.00
N GLY A 330 -2.96 4.59 -19.95
CA GLY A 330 -3.42 5.51 -20.97
C GLY A 330 -4.25 4.80 -22.02
N ALA A 331 -5.34 5.45 -22.48
CA ALA A 331 -6.29 4.83 -23.40
C ALA A 331 -5.67 4.36 -24.73
N ALA A 332 -4.62 5.02 -25.21
CA ALA A 332 -3.92 4.67 -26.44
C ALA A 332 -3.05 3.40 -26.33
N GLN A 333 -2.74 2.95 -25.10
CA GLN A 333 -1.91 1.77 -24.86
C GLN A 333 -2.73 0.48 -24.72
N THR A 334 -4.04 0.53 -24.95
CA THR A 334 -4.92 -0.64 -24.84
C THR A 334 -5.43 -1.06 -26.21
N SER A 335 -5.25 -2.32 -26.56
CA SER A 335 -5.70 -2.91 -27.83
C SER A 335 -6.59 -4.12 -27.62
N ASP A 336 -7.43 -4.40 -28.61
CA ASP A 336 -8.28 -5.60 -28.67
C ASP A 336 -7.62 -6.63 -29.60
N ALA A 337 -7.30 -7.81 -29.09
CA ALA A 337 -6.74 -8.93 -29.85
C ALA A 337 -6.85 -10.24 -29.05
N ASP A 338 -6.67 -11.38 -29.75
CA ASP A 338 -6.67 -12.71 -29.15
C ASP A 338 -5.58 -12.87 -28.08
N TYR A 339 -5.98 -13.41 -26.92
CA TYR A 339 -5.17 -13.47 -25.71
C TYR A 339 -3.89 -14.29 -25.89
N PHE A 340 -4.00 -15.58 -26.20
CA PHE A 340 -2.83 -16.45 -26.22
C PHE A 340 -1.91 -16.15 -27.39
N SER A 341 -2.43 -15.98 -28.61
CA SER A 341 -1.59 -15.71 -29.79
C SER A 341 -0.75 -14.44 -29.62
N THR A 342 -1.32 -13.41 -28.99
CA THR A 342 -0.62 -12.17 -28.64
C THR A 342 0.41 -12.43 -27.53
N LEU A 343 -0.01 -13.00 -26.39
CA LEU A 343 0.83 -13.12 -25.20
C LEU A 343 1.91 -14.21 -25.28
N ARG A 344 1.88 -15.09 -26.30
CA ARG A 344 3.04 -15.94 -26.65
C ARG A 344 4.22 -15.11 -27.17
N THR A 345 3.94 -14.04 -27.91
CA THR A 345 4.95 -13.31 -28.67
C THR A 345 5.25 -11.94 -28.09
N GLN A 346 4.26 -11.26 -27.51
CA GLN A 346 4.34 -9.88 -27.05
C GLN A 346 4.03 -9.76 -25.55
N ASP A 347 4.81 -8.94 -24.87
CA ASP A 347 4.66 -8.65 -23.45
C ASP A 347 3.63 -7.53 -23.20
N HIS A 348 2.79 -7.74 -22.20
CA HIS A 348 1.76 -6.78 -21.77
C HIS A 348 1.76 -6.66 -20.26
N LEU A 349 1.57 -5.45 -19.73
CA LEU A 349 1.50 -5.26 -18.30
C LEU A 349 0.15 -5.75 -17.75
N TRP A 350 -0.92 -5.50 -18.51
CA TRP A 350 -2.27 -5.93 -18.18
C TRP A 350 -2.93 -6.68 -19.33
N ALA A 351 -3.72 -7.69 -18.99
CA ALA A 351 -4.63 -8.32 -19.94
C ALA A 351 -5.99 -8.58 -19.28
N TYR A 352 -7.03 -8.48 -20.10
CA TYR A 352 -8.38 -8.86 -19.76
C TYR A 352 -8.88 -9.85 -20.80
N GLY A 353 -9.43 -10.98 -20.38
CA GLY A 353 -10.09 -11.93 -21.29
C GLY A 353 -11.51 -12.25 -20.84
N CYS A 354 -12.45 -12.40 -21.76
CA CYS A 354 -13.74 -12.98 -21.40
C CYS A 354 -14.37 -13.81 -22.51
N GLY A 355 -15.13 -14.83 -22.10
CA GLY A 355 -15.84 -15.76 -22.97
C GLY A 355 -16.68 -16.76 -22.18
N GLY A 356 -17.47 -17.58 -22.87
CA GLY A 356 -18.28 -18.63 -22.23
C GLY A 356 -17.40 -19.55 -21.39
N GLY A 357 -17.63 -19.64 -20.09
CA GLY A 357 -16.68 -20.25 -19.16
C GLY A 357 -16.98 -21.70 -18.82
N SER A 358 -15.96 -22.38 -18.30
CA SER A 358 -16.02 -23.61 -17.53
C SER A 358 -15.01 -23.49 -16.38
N TYR A 359 -14.91 -24.51 -15.51
CA TYR A 359 -13.84 -24.53 -14.51
C TYR A 359 -12.42 -24.40 -15.11
N THR A 360 -12.22 -24.85 -16.36
CA THR A 360 -10.88 -25.01 -16.96
C THR A 360 -10.70 -24.24 -18.27
N GLY A 361 -11.59 -23.31 -18.61
CA GLY A 361 -11.47 -22.56 -19.87
C GLY A 361 -12.47 -21.43 -20.05
N ALA A 362 -12.17 -20.56 -21.02
CA ALA A 362 -13.05 -19.51 -21.51
C ALA A 362 -13.09 -19.56 -23.04
N GLY A 363 -14.28 -19.75 -23.60
CA GLY A 363 -14.52 -19.85 -25.05
C GLY A 363 -14.04 -18.60 -25.80
N GLY A 364 -13.22 -18.81 -26.82
CA GLY A 364 -12.58 -17.73 -27.59
C GLY A 364 -11.34 -17.12 -26.93
N VAL A 365 -11.07 -17.42 -25.66
CA VAL A 365 -9.84 -17.00 -24.95
C VAL A 365 -8.85 -18.16 -24.89
N GLY A 366 -9.21 -19.29 -24.27
CA GLY A 366 -8.38 -20.50 -24.19
C GLY A 366 -8.68 -21.37 -22.97
N SER A 367 -7.74 -22.24 -22.59
CA SER A 367 -7.91 -23.28 -21.57
C SER A 367 -6.75 -23.37 -20.56
N THR A 368 -6.96 -24.13 -19.49
CA THR A 368 -5.90 -24.50 -18.54
C THR A 368 -4.72 -25.20 -19.22
N ASP A 369 -4.97 -26.01 -20.26
CA ASP A 369 -3.91 -26.67 -21.03
C ASP A 369 -3.04 -25.66 -21.78
N ASP A 370 -3.60 -24.55 -22.24
CA ASP A 370 -2.81 -23.49 -22.87
C ASP A 370 -1.83 -22.87 -21.86
N PHE A 371 -2.27 -22.63 -20.62
CA PHE A 371 -1.37 -22.15 -19.56
C PHE A 371 -0.30 -23.18 -19.17
N ALA A 372 -0.65 -24.47 -19.17
CA ALA A 372 0.30 -25.54 -18.85
C ALA A 372 1.37 -25.75 -19.93
N ASN A 373 1.04 -25.49 -21.21
CA ASN A 373 1.88 -25.83 -22.35
C ASN A 373 2.69 -24.65 -22.94
N GLY A 374 2.79 -23.53 -22.25
CA GLY A 374 3.76 -22.50 -22.64
C GLY A 374 3.71 -21.21 -21.83
N PRO A 375 4.66 -20.30 -22.07
CA PRO A 375 4.73 -19.04 -21.33
C PRO A 375 3.61 -18.07 -21.74
N VAL A 376 3.17 -17.29 -20.77
CA VAL A 376 2.26 -16.15 -20.95
C VAL A 376 2.97 -14.88 -20.51
N LYS A 377 3.14 -13.94 -21.45
CA LYS A 377 3.89 -12.70 -21.20
C LYS A 377 2.99 -11.56 -20.71
N CYS A 378 2.13 -11.84 -19.74
CA CYS A 378 1.35 -10.80 -19.05
C CYS A 378 1.59 -10.84 -17.54
N VAL A 379 1.61 -9.69 -16.86
CA VAL A 379 1.85 -9.62 -15.40
C VAL A 379 0.53 -9.71 -14.63
N PHE A 380 -0.40 -8.80 -14.90
CA PHE A 380 -1.66 -8.67 -14.18
C PHE A 380 -2.83 -9.06 -15.08
N ASN A 381 -3.66 -9.99 -14.63
CA ASN A 381 -4.78 -10.50 -15.41
C ASN A 381 -6.11 -10.25 -14.71
N MET A 382 -7.14 -10.17 -15.55
CA MET A 382 -8.54 -10.10 -15.18
C MET A 382 -9.29 -11.01 -16.15
N PHE A 383 -10.12 -11.92 -15.68
CA PHE A 383 -10.97 -12.68 -16.59
C PHE A 383 -12.43 -12.68 -16.20
N PHE A 384 -13.30 -12.86 -17.18
CA PHE A 384 -14.67 -13.22 -16.94
C PHE A 384 -15.10 -14.45 -17.73
N GLY A 385 -15.73 -15.38 -17.03
CA GLY A 385 -16.33 -16.60 -17.57
C GLY A 385 -17.16 -17.28 -16.50
N SER A 386 -18.12 -18.11 -16.91
CA SER A 386 -18.89 -18.98 -16.02
C SER A 386 -17.95 -19.81 -15.13
N TYR A 387 -18.38 -20.05 -13.89
CA TYR A 387 -17.69 -20.86 -12.87
C TYR A 387 -16.36 -20.30 -12.34
N PHE A 388 -15.91 -19.12 -12.77
CA PHE A 388 -14.62 -18.57 -12.36
C PHE A 388 -14.56 -18.14 -10.88
N GLY A 389 -15.71 -17.86 -10.25
CA GLY A 389 -15.78 -17.62 -8.81
C GLY A 389 -15.51 -18.88 -7.97
N ASP A 390 -15.66 -20.07 -8.55
CA ASP A 390 -15.29 -21.35 -7.94
C ASP A 390 -13.82 -21.67 -8.21
N TRP A 391 -12.95 -20.71 -7.92
CA TRP A 391 -11.54 -20.71 -8.32
C TRP A 391 -10.73 -21.88 -7.74
N ASP A 392 -11.22 -22.54 -6.69
CA ASP A 392 -10.57 -23.68 -6.02
C ASP A 392 -10.87 -25.05 -6.67
N SER A 393 -11.58 -25.07 -7.81
CA SER A 393 -11.84 -26.29 -8.59
C SER A 393 -10.58 -26.93 -9.16
N GLN A 394 -10.55 -28.25 -9.40
CA GLN A 394 -9.45 -28.91 -10.10
C GLN A 394 -9.13 -28.22 -11.44
N ASN A 395 -7.83 -28.05 -11.74
CA ASN A 395 -7.34 -27.41 -12.97
C ASN A 395 -7.95 -26.02 -13.22
N ASN A 396 -8.32 -25.28 -12.16
CA ASN A 396 -9.03 -24.03 -12.32
C ASN A 396 -8.29 -23.05 -13.25
N PHE A 397 -9.03 -22.41 -14.15
CA PHE A 397 -8.49 -21.49 -15.15
C PHE A 397 -7.72 -20.31 -14.53
N LEU A 398 -8.22 -19.69 -13.45
CA LEU A 398 -7.56 -18.55 -12.82
C LEU A 398 -6.27 -18.96 -12.09
N ARG A 399 -6.30 -20.11 -11.37
CA ARG A 399 -5.11 -20.65 -10.71
C ARG A 399 -4.07 -21.12 -11.71
N ALA A 400 -4.49 -21.72 -12.82
CA ALA A 400 -3.61 -22.08 -13.92
C ALA A 400 -2.89 -20.86 -14.52
N CYS A 401 -3.58 -19.71 -14.60
CA CYS A 401 -2.99 -18.46 -15.10
C CYS A 401 -1.75 -18.04 -14.28
N ILE A 402 -1.84 -18.06 -12.94
CA ILE A 402 -0.72 -17.69 -12.06
C ILE A 402 0.35 -18.81 -11.93
N ALA A 403 -0.01 -20.08 -12.21
CA ALA A 403 0.91 -21.22 -12.30
C ALA A 403 1.77 -21.22 -13.58
N ALA A 404 1.27 -20.58 -14.65
CA ALA A 404 1.90 -20.57 -15.96
C ALA A 404 3.35 -20.06 -15.94
N GLU A 405 4.14 -20.54 -16.89
CA GLU A 405 5.43 -19.93 -17.21
C GLU A 405 5.25 -18.52 -17.76
N GLY A 406 6.31 -17.71 -17.78
CA GLY A 406 6.24 -16.31 -18.22
C GLY A 406 6.12 -15.34 -17.05
N TYR A 407 5.20 -14.38 -17.12
CA TYR A 407 5.21 -13.19 -16.27
C TYR A 407 4.04 -13.09 -15.29
N THR A 408 3.04 -13.98 -15.37
CA THR A 408 1.80 -13.80 -14.62
C THR A 408 2.00 -13.87 -13.12
N LEU A 409 1.50 -12.86 -12.41
CA LEU A 409 1.55 -12.75 -10.96
C LEU A 409 0.17 -12.64 -10.30
N THR A 410 -0.83 -12.10 -11.01
CA THR A 410 -2.18 -11.97 -10.43
C THR A 410 -3.26 -12.31 -11.42
N ASP A 411 -4.41 -12.72 -10.88
CA ASP A 411 -5.63 -12.92 -11.63
C ASP A 411 -6.88 -12.72 -10.73
N CYS A 412 -8.03 -12.41 -11.34
CA CYS A 412 -9.30 -12.30 -10.64
C CYS A 412 -10.49 -12.51 -11.60
N SER A 413 -11.60 -13.02 -11.07
CA SER A 413 -12.87 -13.06 -11.81
C SER A 413 -13.49 -11.65 -11.82
N ALA A 414 -13.35 -10.93 -12.92
CA ALA A 414 -13.70 -9.52 -13.04
C ALA A 414 -14.72 -9.31 -14.16
N GLY A 415 -15.95 -8.97 -13.81
CA GLY A 415 -17.04 -8.76 -14.76
C GLY A 415 -18.38 -8.64 -14.06
N VAL A 416 -18.73 -9.65 -13.26
CA VAL A 416 -19.90 -9.60 -12.35
C VAL A 416 -19.54 -8.79 -11.09
N GLY A 417 -18.47 -9.16 -10.40
CA GLY A 417 -17.78 -8.28 -9.47
C GLY A 417 -16.82 -7.38 -10.24
N ASN A 418 -17.01 -6.06 -10.21
CA ASN A 418 -16.08 -5.14 -10.87
C ASN A 418 -14.91 -4.81 -9.95
N TYR A 419 -13.68 -4.88 -10.48
CA TYR A 419 -12.46 -4.45 -9.81
C TYR A 419 -12.01 -3.05 -10.26
N HIS A 420 -11.48 -2.24 -9.34
CA HIS A 420 -11.05 -0.85 -9.54
C HIS A 420 -9.60 -0.66 -9.10
N PHE A 421 -8.69 -0.93 -10.03
CA PHE A 421 -7.24 -0.91 -9.84
C PHE A 421 -6.58 0.40 -10.21
N HIS A 422 -7.30 1.43 -10.69
CA HIS A 422 -6.74 2.73 -11.10
C HIS A 422 -5.82 3.39 -10.05
N HIS A 423 -5.99 3.05 -8.78
CA HIS A 423 -5.11 3.47 -7.68
C HIS A 423 -3.63 3.06 -7.86
N MET A 424 -3.36 1.92 -8.51
CA MET A 424 -2.01 1.44 -8.74
C MET A 424 -1.20 2.39 -9.66
N ALA A 425 -1.89 3.21 -10.47
CA ALA A 425 -1.26 4.22 -11.32
C ALA A 425 -0.48 5.28 -10.51
N LEU A 426 -0.82 5.45 -9.22
CA LEU A 426 -0.16 6.38 -8.30
C LEU A 426 0.54 5.66 -7.13
N GLY A 427 0.96 4.40 -7.35
CA GLY A 427 1.86 3.68 -6.45
C GLY A 427 1.18 2.84 -5.36
N GLU A 428 -0.14 2.70 -5.37
CA GLU A 428 -0.84 1.73 -4.52
C GLU A 428 -0.65 0.28 -4.98
N THR A 429 -0.95 -0.64 -4.08
CA THR A 429 -0.91 -2.09 -4.33
C THR A 429 -2.17 -2.54 -5.05
N ILE A 430 -2.10 -3.71 -5.70
CA ILE A 430 -3.29 -4.34 -6.30
C ILE A 430 -4.32 -4.72 -5.23
N GLY A 431 -3.87 -5.15 -4.05
CA GLY A 431 -4.69 -5.47 -2.88
C GLY A 431 -5.52 -4.28 -2.40
N TYR A 432 -4.96 -3.08 -2.41
CA TYR A 432 -5.70 -1.85 -2.09
C TYR A 432 -6.91 -1.67 -3.01
N GLY A 433 -6.71 -1.85 -4.32
CA GLY A 433 -7.79 -1.77 -5.30
C GLY A 433 -8.81 -2.91 -5.15
N ALA A 434 -8.35 -4.14 -4.90
CA ALA A 434 -9.23 -5.29 -4.66
C ALA A 434 -10.14 -5.07 -3.45
N ARG A 435 -9.56 -4.67 -2.30
CA ARG A 435 -10.31 -4.39 -1.07
C ARG A 435 -11.36 -3.29 -1.26
N LEU A 436 -11.02 -2.19 -1.94
CA LEU A 436 -11.98 -1.13 -2.24
C LEU A 436 -13.11 -1.61 -3.16
N SER A 437 -12.80 -2.50 -4.09
CA SER A 437 -13.78 -3.08 -5.01
C SER A 437 -14.75 -4.01 -4.27
N GLN A 438 -14.22 -4.86 -3.40
CA GLN A 438 -14.98 -5.74 -2.51
C GLN A 438 -15.88 -4.91 -1.57
N ASN A 439 -15.36 -3.84 -0.99
CA ASN A 439 -16.12 -2.97 -0.08
C ASN A 439 -17.09 -2.01 -0.80
N ASN A 440 -17.09 -1.98 -2.13
CA ASN A 440 -17.86 -1.00 -2.89
C ASN A 440 -19.36 -1.06 -2.54
N SER A 441 -19.88 0.01 -1.96
CA SER A 441 -21.29 0.17 -1.57
C SER A 441 -22.02 1.24 -2.39
N GLY A 442 -21.48 1.60 -3.56
CA GLY A 442 -22.09 2.56 -4.50
C GLY A 442 -21.18 3.71 -4.93
N GLY A 443 -19.90 3.70 -4.52
CA GLY A 443 -18.92 4.71 -4.95
C GLY A 443 -18.37 4.45 -6.36
N TYR A 444 -18.32 3.17 -6.75
CA TYR A 444 -17.82 2.71 -8.03
C TYR A 444 -18.89 1.93 -8.81
N ALA A 445 -18.79 1.86 -10.14
CA ALA A 445 -19.66 0.97 -10.91
C ALA A 445 -19.41 -0.49 -10.55
N ALA A 446 -20.47 -1.21 -10.28
CA ALA A 446 -20.45 -2.65 -10.15
C ALA A 446 -21.70 -3.24 -10.80
N ASN A 447 -21.56 -4.41 -11.43
CA ASN A 447 -22.69 -5.24 -11.82
C ASN A 447 -23.33 -5.88 -10.59
N ILE A 448 -22.52 -6.45 -9.69
CA ILE A 448 -22.91 -6.85 -8.33
C ILE A 448 -21.89 -6.30 -7.34
N ALA A 449 -22.38 -5.59 -6.33
CA ALA A 449 -21.57 -5.00 -5.26
C ALA A 449 -21.41 -5.98 -4.08
N ARG A 450 -20.25 -5.95 -3.40
CA ARG A 450 -19.97 -6.68 -2.14
C ARG A 450 -20.21 -8.19 -2.19
N SER A 451 -20.09 -8.80 -3.37
CA SER A 451 -20.37 -10.22 -3.54
C SER A 451 -19.22 -11.09 -3.03
N MET A 452 -19.56 -12.21 -2.38
CA MET A 452 -18.59 -13.11 -1.72
C MET A 452 -17.55 -13.73 -2.65
N HIS A 453 -17.92 -14.00 -3.90
CA HIS A 453 -17.07 -14.69 -4.87
C HIS A 453 -15.83 -13.89 -5.32
N MET A 454 -15.76 -12.61 -4.96
CA MET A 454 -14.66 -11.73 -5.36
C MET A 454 -13.39 -12.08 -4.60
N GLY A 455 -12.53 -12.92 -5.21
CA GLY A 455 -11.18 -13.24 -4.74
C GLY A 455 -10.09 -12.69 -5.66
N LEU A 456 -8.93 -12.38 -5.07
CA LEU A 456 -7.71 -12.00 -5.78
C LEU A 456 -6.70 -13.15 -5.71
N MET A 457 -6.41 -13.75 -6.87
CA MET A 457 -5.30 -14.69 -6.99
C MET A 457 -4.01 -13.89 -7.18
N GLY A 458 -2.99 -14.21 -6.40
CA GLY A 458 -1.70 -13.53 -6.40
C GLY A 458 -1.40 -12.75 -5.11
N ASP A 459 -0.18 -12.21 -5.05
CA ASP A 459 0.29 -11.38 -3.94
C ASP A 459 -0.41 -9.99 -3.95
N PRO A 460 -1.15 -9.63 -2.89
CA PRO A 460 -1.89 -8.37 -2.83
C PRO A 460 -0.97 -7.14 -2.75
N THR A 461 0.32 -7.31 -2.46
CA THR A 461 1.26 -6.20 -2.26
C THR A 461 1.90 -5.69 -3.54
N LEU A 462 1.66 -6.35 -4.68
CA LEU A 462 2.26 -5.99 -5.95
C LEU A 462 1.83 -4.59 -6.42
N ARG A 463 2.79 -3.85 -6.97
CA ARG A 463 2.62 -2.47 -7.47
C ARG A 463 2.84 -2.44 -8.98
N LEU A 464 2.20 -1.49 -9.66
CA LEU A 464 2.26 -1.37 -11.12
C LEU A 464 3.66 -1.09 -11.67
N HIS A 465 4.44 -0.27 -10.95
CA HIS A 465 5.72 0.24 -11.44
C HIS A 465 6.87 -0.17 -10.51
N PRO A 466 7.60 -1.25 -10.81
CA PRO A 466 8.85 -1.53 -10.14
C PRO A 466 9.95 -0.56 -10.60
N VAL A 467 10.92 -0.32 -9.72
CA VAL A 467 12.12 0.50 -9.99
C VAL A 467 13.34 -0.37 -9.74
N ARG A 468 14.30 -0.37 -10.66
CA ARG A 468 15.54 -1.14 -10.49
C ARG A 468 16.26 -0.70 -9.21
N PRO A 469 16.57 -1.62 -8.27
CA PRO A 469 17.28 -1.27 -7.06
C PRO A 469 18.75 -0.97 -7.32
N VAL A 470 19.43 -0.49 -6.28
CA VAL A 470 20.90 -0.49 -6.23
C VAL A 470 21.43 -1.92 -6.26
N THR A 471 22.74 -2.10 -6.45
CA THR A 471 23.36 -3.43 -6.34
C THR A 471 24.65 -3.36 -5.53
N ASN A 472 25.23 -4.52 -5.18
CA ASN A 472 26.53 -4.62 -4.50
C ASN A 472 26.62 -3.73 -3.25
N LEU A 473 25.58 -3.72 -2.41
CA LEU A 473 25.64 -2.99 -1.14
C LEU A 473 26.71 -3.63 -0.27
N ALA A 474 27.68 -2.82 0.15
CA ALA A 474 28.76 -3.23 1.02
C ALA A 474 28.83 -2.29 2.23
N ILE A 475 29.30 -2.82 3.36
CA ILE A 475 29.51 -2.03 4.56
C ILE A 475 30.97 -2.21 4.97
N ALA A 476 31.75 -1.15 4.80
CA ALA A 476 33.14 -1.15 5.22
C ALA A 476 33.20 -0.86 6.74
N PRO A 477 33.86 -1.72 7.53
CA PRO A 477 34.18 -1.38 8.91
C PRO A 477 35.28 -0.31 8.89
N SER A 478 34.94 0.93 9.25
CA SER A 478 35.91 1.97 9.59
C SER A 478 36.09 1.96 11.12
N PRO A 479 37.25 2.33 11.70
CA PRO A 479 37.54 2.10 13.13
C PRO A 479 36.63 2.82 14.15
N ALA A 480 35.51 3.45 13.74
CA ALA A 480 34.45 3.87 14.65
C ALA A 480 33.03 3.94 14.04
N LEU A 481 32.84 4.08 12.72
CA LEU A 481 31.52 4.28 12.09
C LEU A 481 31.37 3.46 10.80
N PRO A 482 30.24 2.77 10.57
CA PRO A 482 30.03 2.00 9.35
C PRO A 482 29.79 2.94 8.16
N THR A 483 30.51 2.68 7.07
CA THR A 483 30.26 3.34 5.77
C THR A 483 29.58 2.35 4.84
N ILE A 484 28.34 2.67 4.47
CA ILE A 484 27.51 1.92 3.54
C ILE A 484 27.83 2.44 2.14
N THR A 485 28.20 1.56 1.22
CA THR A 485 28.44 1.86 -0.20
C THR A 485 27.59 0.96 -1.08
N TRP A 486 27.25 1.42 -2.28
CA TRP A 486 26.49 0.64 -3.25
C TRP A 486 26.87 1.00 -4.69
N THR A 487 26.51 0.12 -5.61
CA THR A 487 26.50 0.43 -7.05
C THR A 487 25.20 1.15 -7.40
N ALA A 488 25.31 2.25 -8.15
CA ALA A 488 24.18 3.08 -8.54
C ALA A 488 23.08 2.28 -9.29
N SER A 489 21.82 2.60 -9.02
CA SER A 489 20.72 2.13 -9.85
C SER A 489 20.67 2.94 -11.15
N PRO A 490 20.41 2.32 -12.31
CA PRO A 490 20.24 3.04 -13.57
C PRO A 490 18.96 3.90 -13.60
N GLU A 491 18.05 3.76 -12.63
CA GLU A 491 16.77 4.46 -12.58
C GLU A 491 16.63 5.43 -11.40
N ALA A 492 17.69 5.66 -10.63
CA ALA A 492 17.71 6.57 -9.47
C ALA A 492 17.70 8.05 -9.91
N GLY A 493 16.57 8.52 -10.45
CA GLY A 493 16.44 9.87 -10.99
C GLY A 493 16.47 10.99 -9.95
N LEU A 494 16.12 10.71 -8.68
CA LEU A 494 16.16 11.68 -7.58
C LEU A 494 17.28 11.41 -6.58
N GLY A 495 17.83 10.19 -6.52
CA GLY A 495 18.90 9.80 -5.59
C GLY A 495 18.57 8.55 -4.80
N TYR A 496 19.03 8.49 -3.55
CA TYR A 496 18.93 7.32 -2.67
C TYR A 496 18.46 7.69 -1.27
N TYR A 497 17.57 6.88 -0.72
CA TYR A 497 17.27 6.90 0.72
C TYR A 497 17.99 5.76 1.41
N VAL A 498 18.57 6.06 2.57
CA VAL A 498 19.23 5.09 3.45
C VAL A 498 18.41 4.96 4.73
N TYR A 499 18.15 3.72 5.13
CA TYR A 499 17.36 3.38 6.30
C TYR A 499 18.14 2.45 7.22
N ARG A 500 17.72 2.37 8.47
CA ARG A 500 18.27 1.46 9.48
C ARG A 500 17.20 0.85 10.37
N ALA A 501 17.38 -0.41 10.74
CA ALA A 501 16.62 -1.13 11.74
C ALA A 501 17.55 -1.98 12.64
N ALA A 502 17.04 -2.48 13.77
CA ALA A 502 17.78 -3.39 14.65
C ALA A 502 17.82 -4.84 14.12
N SER A 503 16.88 -5.20 13.26
CA SER A 503 16.75 -6.49 12.59
C SER A 503 15.92 -6.32 11.31
N MET A 504 15.85 -7.35 10.47
CA MET A 504 14.96 -7.35 9.29
C MET A 504 13.47 -7.23 9.66
N SER A 505 13.07 -7.70 10.84
CA SER A 505 11.68 -7.66 11.31
C SER A 505 11.33 -6.36 12.05
N ALA A 506 12.33 -5.59 12.48
CA ALA A 506 12.11 -4.33 13.18
C ALA A 506 11.72 -3.20 12.19
N PRO A 507 10.98 -2.18 12.64
CA PRO A 507 10.68 -1.02 11.80
C PRO A 507 11.96 -0.32 11.33
N PHE A 508 12.03 -0.02 10.03
CA PHE A 508 13.11 0.77 9.45
C PHE A 508 12.85 2.26 9.63
N THR A 509 13.89 2.98 10.07
CA THR A 509 13.89 4.45 10.15
C THR A 509 14.78 5.02 9.06
N ARG A 510 14.28 6.00 8.31
CA ARG A 510 15.08 6.73 7.31
C ARG A 510 16.14 7.59 8.01
N LEU A 511 17.39 7.47 7.58
CA LEU A 511 18.52 8.24 8.10
C LEU A 511 18.79 9.51 7.30
N THR A 512 18.38 9.53 6.04
CA THR A 512 18.60 10.64 5.11
C THR A 512 17.35 11.52 5.01
N PRO A 513 17.39 12.82 5.32
CA PRO A 513 16.22 13.68 5.23
C PRO A 513 15.77 13.91 3.78
N GLU A 514 16.72 14.00 2.85
CA GLU A 514 16.55 14.16 1.41
C GLU A 514 17.27 13.05 0.65
N PRO A 515 16.90 12.75 -0.62
CA PRO A 515 17.60 11.76 -1.42
C PRO A 515 19.08 12.13 -1.62
N LEU A 516 19.97 11.18 -1.35
CA LEU A 516 21.41 11.32 -1.61
C LEU A 516 21.70 11.14 -3.10
N THR A 517 22.53 12.02 -3.68
CA THR A 517 23.07 11.80 -5.03
C THR A 517 24.33 10.92 -5.03
N ALA A 518 25.05 10.87 -3.89
CA ALA A 518 26.20 10.01 -3.70
C ALA A 518 25.80 8.54 -3.50
N THR A 519 26.69 7.62 -3.85
CA THR A 519 26.51 6.16 -3.66
C THR A 519 27.19 5.64 -2.38
N SER A 520 27.28 6.51 -1.38
CA SER A 520 27.83 6.16 -0.07
C SER A 520 27.19 6.99 1.03
N PHE A 521 27.09 6.41 2.23
CA PHE A 521 26.60 7.05 3.43
C PHE A 521 27.34 6.49 4.65
N THR A 522 27.87 7.37 5.51
CA THR A 522 28.43 6.96 6.80
C THR A 522 27.37 7.18 7.87
N ASP A 523 26.95 6.12 8.56
CA ASP A 523 26.03 6.25 9.70
C ASP A 523 26.81 6.78 10.91
N PRO A 524 26.50 8.00 11.39
CA PRO A 524 27.25 8.61 12.47
C PRO A 524 26.80 8.12 13.85
N VAL A 525 25.71 7.33 13.94
CA VAL A 525 25.15 6.80 15.20
C VAL A 525 24.66 5.37 15.02
N PRO A 526 25.49 4.40 14.62
CA PRO A 526 25.06 3.02 14.48
C PRO A 526 24.47 2.50 15.80
N LEU A 527 23.51 1.57 15.72
CA LEU A 527 22.94 0.95 16.92
C LEU A 527 24.04 0.17 17.68
N ALA A 528 23.89 0.07 18.99
CA ALA A 528 24.66 -0.90 19.77
C ALA A 528 24.23 -2.32 19.35
N GLY A 529 25.20 -3.20 19.08
CA GLY A 529 24.91 -4.50 18.47
C GLY A 529 24.64 -4.38 16.98
N THR A 530 23.60 -5.05 16.48
CA THR A 530 23.33 -5.14 15.04
C THR A 530 22.55 -3.95 14.52
N SER A 531 23.05 -3.37 13.42
CA SER A 531 22.36 -2.43 12.54
C SER A 531 22.13 -3.10 11.19
N VAL A 532 20.88 -3.21 10.78
CA VAL A 532 20.50 -3.61 9.42
C VAL A 532 20.23 -2.35 8.61
N TYR A 533 20.98 -2.14 7.55
CA TYR A 533 20.80 -1.03 6.63
C TYR A 533 19.99 -1.48 5.42
N MET A 534 19.19 -0.56 4.90
CA MET A 534 18.47 -0.71 3.63
C MET A 534 18.72 0.52 2.77
N VAL A 535 19.03 0.32 1.48
CA VAL A 535 19.15 1.41 0.51
C VAL A 535 18.10 1.22 -0.58
N ARG A 536 17.36 2.29 -0.88
CA ARG A 536 16.34 2.33 -1.95
C ARG A 536 16.67 3.45 -2.92
N ALA A 537 16.63 3.15 -4.22
CA ALA A 537 16.68 4.15 -5.27
C ALA A 537 15.36 4.94 -5.30
N VAL A 538 15.46 6.24 -5.52
CA VAL A 538 14.35 7.19 -5.52
C VAL A 538 14.19 7.76 -6.92
N ARG A 539 12.96 7.71 -7.44
CA ARG A 539 12.61 8.19 -8.79
C ARG A 539 11.32 8.98 -8.77
N LEU A 540 11.23 10.06 -9.55
CA LEU A 540 9.94 10.63 -9.91
C LEU A 540 9.30 9.75 -10.99
N GLN A 541 8.26 9.00 -10.63
CA GLN A 541 7.47 8.21 -11.57
C GLN A 541 6.43 9.11 -12.22
N ASN A 542 6.38 9.09 -13.55
CA ASN A 542 5.26 9.62 -14.32
C ASN A 542 4.43 8.44 -14.81
N SER A 543 3.12 8.52 -14.67
CA SER A 543 2.16 7.50 -15.13
C SER A 543 1.05 8.15 -15.94
N ALA A 544 0.15 7.34 -16.48
CA ALA A 544 -1.08 7.81 -17.12
C ALA A 544 -2.02 8.57 -16.16
N SER A 545 -1.72 8.61 -14.86
CA SER A 545 -2.51 9.33 -13.86
C SER A 545 -1.72 10.46 -13.15
N GLY A 546 -0.55 10.87 -13.64
CA GLY A 546 0.20 11.99 -13.06
C GLY A 546 1.57 11.57 -12.54
N SER A 547 2.01 12.10 -11.39
CA SER A 547 3.35 11.83 -10.87
C SER A 547 3.44 11.62 -9.37
N TYR A 548 4.35 10.74 -8.96
CA TYR A 548 4.62 10.41 -7.56
C TYR A 548 6.08 9.97 -7.37
N VAL A 549 6.59 10.12 -6.16
CA VAL A 549 7.92 9.63 -5.78
C VAL A 549 7.84 8.13 -5.55
N ASN A 550 8.50 7.37 -6.41
CA ASN A 550 8.53 5.92 -6.40
C ASN A 550 9.88 5.41 -5.85
N LEU A 551 9.84 4.32 -5.11
CA LEU A 551 11.00 3.70 -4.49
C LEU A 551 11.22 2.31 -5.09
N SER A 552 12.49 1.94 -5.28
CA SER A 552 12.88 0.57 -5.60
C SER A 552 12.64 -0.38 -4.42
N GLN A 553 12.85 -1.67 -4.69
CA GLN A 553 13.15 -2.63 -3.64
C GLN A 553 14.35 -2.19 -2.80
N GLY A 554 14.33 -2.57 -1.53
CA GLY A 554 15.44 -2.36 -0.60
C GLY A 554 16.54 -3.37 -0.84
N VAL A 555 17.79 -2.90 -0.88
CA VAL A 555 18.95 -3.79 -0.77
C VAL A 555 19.51 -3.66 0.63
N PHE A 556 19.82 -4.80 1.24
CA PHE A 556 20.15 -4.88 2.66
C PHE A 556 21.63 -5.17 2.90
N GLY A 557 22.13 -4.71 4.04
CA GLY A 557 23.41 -5.13 4.60
C GLY A 557 23.40 -4.95 6.11
N SER A 558 24.15 -5.79 6.84
CA SER A 558 24.22 -5.72 8.29
C SER A 558 25.61 -5.32 8.77
N PHE A 559 25.64 -4.51 9.82
CA PHE A 559 26.83 -4.18 10.57
C PHE A 559 26.58 -4.50 12.04
N THR A 560 27.46 -5.28 12.66
CA THR A 560 27.45 -5.44 14.10
C THR A 560 28.50 -4.51 14.68
N ASN A 561 28.04 -3.46 15.36
CA ASN A 561 28.89 -2.68 16.23
C ASN A 561 29.21 -3.58 17.44
N PRO A 562 30.46 -4.03 17.63
CA PRO A 562 30.80 -4.88 18.78
C PRO A 562 30.60 -4.18 20.12
N GLY A 563 30.21 -2.89 20.10
CA GLY A 563 30.55 -1.94 21.13
C GLY A 563 32.06 -1.75 21.10
N SER A 564 32.56 -0.59 21.52
CA SER A 564 33.86 -0.70 22.18
C SER A 564 33.66 -1.73 23.31
N PRO A 565 34.59 -2.68 23.57
CA PRO A 565 34.65 -3.20 24.92
C PRO A 565 34.64 -1.94 25.78
N LEU A 566 33.75 -1.86 26.76
CA LEU A 566 33.91 -0.85 27.78
C LEU A 566 35.38 -0.91 28.17
N SER A 567 36.17 0.11 27.80
CA SER A 567 37.52 0.19 28.31
C SER A 567 37.32 0.17 29.82
N ALA A 568 38.05 -0.67 30.55
CA ALA A 568 38.03 -0.64 32.02
C ALA A 568 38.01 0.84 32.46
N GLY A 569 36.88 1.29 33.02
CA GLY A 569 36.59 2.72 33.15
C GLY A 569 35.11 3.09 33.09
N LEU A 570 34.37 2.79 32.01
CA LEU A 570 33.01 3.34 31.78
C LEU A 570 31.95 2.25 31.62
N ASN A 571 31.09 2.04 32.62
CA ASN A 571 30.01 1.04 32.64
C ASN A 571 28.83 1.37 31.70
N ARG A 572 28.48 2.64 31.58
CA ARG A 572 27.33 3.10 30.79
C ARG A 572 27.51 4.56 30.49
N PHE A 573 27.20 4.98 29.27
CA PHE A 573 27.02 6.39 28.93
C PHE A 573 25.78 6.49 28.03
N THR A 574 24.82 7.28 28.47
CA THR A 574 23.58 7.56 27.74
C THR A 574 23.41 9.07 27.60
N ALA A 575 22.95 9.52 26.45
CA ALA A 575 22.39 10.84 26.27
C ALA A 575 20.94 10.66 25.83
N GLN A 576 20.02 11.32 26.52
CA GLN A 576 18.60 11.26 26.20
C GLN A 576 18.03 12.66 26.15
N ARG A 577 17.02 12.85 25.30
CA ARG A 577 16.30 14.10 25.21
C ARG A 577 15.39 14.25 26.42
N GLU A 578 15.39 15.42 27.05
CA GLU A 578 14.47 15.80 28.09
C GLU A 578 13.88 17.19 27.76
N GLY A 579 12.73 17.20 27.08
CA GLY A 579 12.14 18.43 26.54
C GLY A 579 13.03 19.09 25.47
N ALA A 580 13.53 20.30 25.76
CA ALA A 580 14.46 21.04 24.91
C ALA A 580 15.95 20.74 25.22
N ASP A 581 16.21 19.94 26.25
CA ASP A 581 17.56 19.65 26.76
C ASP A 581 18.02 18.25 26.37
N ALA A 582 19.32 18.00 26.49
CA ALA A 582 19.84 16.64 26.60
C ALA A 582 20.28 16.37 28.03
N LEU A 583 19.78 15.29 28.62
CA LEU A 583 20.30 14.72 29.84
C LEU A 583 21.32 13.64 29.49
N LEU A 584 22.57 13.88 29.84
CA LEU A 584 23.65 12.91 29.76
C LEU A 584 23.79 12.25 31.13
N SER A 585 23.96 10.94 31.15
CA SER A 585 24.20 10.17 32.37
C SER A 585 25.21 9.08 32.10
N TRP A 586 26.17 8.92 33.00
CA TRP A 586 27.17 7.86 32.89
C TRP A 586 27.56 7.27 34.23
N THR A 587 27.99 6.02 34.19
CA THR A 587 28.50 5.28 35.34
C THR A 587 29.84 4.67 34.98
N THR A 588 30.75 4.60 35.92
CA THR A 588 32.14 4.14 35.72
C THR A 588 32.49 2.98 36.63
N SER A 589 33.51 2.20 36.27
CA SER A 589 34.14 1.20 37.13
C SER A 589 35.64 1.13 36.88
N GLY A 590 36.42 0.86 37.93
CA GLY A 590 37.88 0.78 37.87
C GLY A 590 38.57 2.10 37.47
N GLU A 591 38.02 3.26 37.84
CA GLU A 591 38.62 4.56 37.53
C GLU A 591 40.07 4.64 38.06
N LYS A 592 41.04 4.99 37.20
CA LYS A 592 42.42 5.23 37.62
C LYS A 592 42.70 6.73 37.64
N ASN A 593 42.79 7.29 38.85
CA ASN A 593 43.15 8.70 39.08
C ASN A 593 42.31 9.72 38.28
N PRO A 594 40.96 9.63 38.23
CA PRO A 594 40.16 10.56 37.44
C PRO A 594 40.21 11.96 38.08
N ARG A 595 40.52 12.98 37.28
CA ARG A 595 40.26 14.39 37.62
C ARG A 595 38.78 14.71 37.40
N GLY A 596 38.17 14.06 36.40
CA GLY A 596 36.76 14.22 36.03
C GLY A 596 36.54 14.01 34.53
N PHE A 597 35.34 14.37 34.06
CA PHE A 597 34.89 14.16 32.69
C PHE A 597 34.52 15.49 32.05
N ARG A 598 35.16 15.80 30.92
CA ARG A 598 34.73 16.87 30.04
C ARG A 598 33.63 16.36 29.13
N VAL A 599 32.50 17.05 29.15
CA VAL A 599 31.37 16.81 28.25
C VAL A 599 31.56 17.68 27.02
N GLU A 600 31.48 17.08 25.84
CA GLU A 600 31.68 17.78 24.58
C GLU A 600 30.54 17.47 23.61
N VAL A 601 30.18 18.43 22.75
CA VAL A 601 29.09 18.31 21.79
C VAL A 601 29.54 18.63 20.38
N SER A 602 28.95 17.95 19.40
CA SER A 602 29.08 18.23 17.98
C SER A 602 27.70 18.25 17.31
N THR A 603 27.54 19.06 16.27
CA THR A 603 26.39 19.02 15.35
C THR A 603 26.65 18.11 14.14
N GLU A 604 27.89 17.68 13.95
CA GLU A 604 28.36 16.97 12.74
C GLU A 604 29.02 15.63 13.06
N GLY A 605 29.19 15.31 14.35
CA GLY A 605 29.86 14.10 14.82
C GLY A 605 31.39 14.09 14.64
N ARG A 606 31.99 15.16 14.09
CA ARG A 606 33.42 15.25 13.75
C ARG A 606 34.20 16.25 14.60
N TYR A 607 33.67 17.45 14.80
CA TYR A 607 34.30 18.50 15.59
C TYR A 607 33.52 18.72 16.88
N TYR A 608 34.13 18.41 18.01
CA TYR A 608 33.52 18.50 19.33
C TYR A 608 34.02 19.75 20.05
N ARG A 609 33.08 20.55 20.53
CA ARG A 609 33.37 21.68 21.42
C ARG A 609 32.99 21.33 22.85
N PRO A 610 33.70 21.86 23.85
CA PRO A 610 33.35 21.62 25.25
C PRO A 610 32.00 22.25 25.62
N LEU A 611 31.19 21.52 26.38
CA LEU A 611 30.00 22.00 27.08
C LEU A 611 30.25 22.26 28.56
N GLY A 612 31.01 21.40 29.22
CA GLY A 612 31.28 21.53 30.65
C GLY A 612 32.23 20.46 31.17
N PHE A 613 32.52 20.52 32.46
CA PHE A 613 33.37 19.56 33.16
C PHE A 613 32.69 19.11 34.45
N VAL A 614 32.60 17.79 34.64
CA VAL A 614 32.08 17.16 35.85
C VAL A 614 33.25 16.55 36.60
N ALA A 615 33.55 17.07 37.79
CA ALA A 615 34.63 16.56 38.62
C ALA A 615 34.33 15.11 39.06
N ALA A 616 35.38 14.29 39.20
CA ALA A 616 35.23 12.97 39.79
C ALA A 616 34.81 13.09 41.27
N GLU A 617 34.01 12.14 41.78
CA GLU A 617 33.59 12.18 43.17
C GLU A 617 34.76 11.98 44.13
N ALA A 618 34.75 12.69 45.25
CA ALA A 618 35.76 12.56 46.31
C ALA A 618 35.43 11.36 47.23
N GLY A 619 35.59 10.13 46.74
CA GLY A 619 35.35 8.91 47.52
C GLY A 619 35.22 7.64 46.65
N ASP A 620 35.65 6.49 47.20
CA ASP A 620 35.84 5.16 46.59
C ASP A 620 36.66 5.14 45.26
N PRO A 621 37.90 4.59 45.22
CA PRO A 621 38.80 4.76 44.07
C PRO A 621 38.41 4.02 42.78
N ARG A 622 37.16 3.53 42.62
CA ARG A 622 36.85 2.51 41.60
C ARG A 622 35.47 2.60 40.95
N SER A 623 34.59 3.56 41.21
CA SER A 623 33.34 3.75 40.43
C SER A 623 32.59 5.01 40.83
N GLY A 624 31.98 5.69 39.87
CA GLY A 624 31.13 6.86 40.10
C GLY A 624 29.88 6.86 39.21
N THR A 625 28.88 7.65 39.61
CA THR A 625 27.67 7.92 38.83
C THR A 625 27.56 9.42 38.60
N TYR A 626 27.44 9.82 37.34
CA TYR A 626 27.55 11.22 36.94
C TYR A 626 26.42 11.58 35.98
N SER A 627 26.09 12.87 35.95
CA SER A 627 25.14 13.41 34.97
C SER A 627 25.53 14.82 34.55
N PHE A 628 25.08 15.20 33.35
CA PHE A 628 25.25 16.54 32.81
C PHE A 628 24.03 16.93 31.99
N ARG A 629 23.51 18.14 32.20
CA ARG A 629 22.38 18.68 31.44
C ARG A 629 22.89 19.71 30.43
N ASP A 630 22.72 19.40 29.14
CA ASP A 630 22.90 20.39 28.08
C ASP A 630 21.61 21.21 27.90
N ALA A 631 21.63 22.43 28.44
CA ALA A 631 20.53 23.39 28.40
C ALA A 631 20.66 24.44 27.28
N GLU A 632 21.53 24.23 26.27
CA GLU A 632 21.65 25.21 25.18
C GLU A 632 20.31 25.38 24.44
N PRO A 633 19.85 26.62 24.19
CA PRO A 633 18.56 26.83 23.53
C PRO A 633 18.62 26.44 22.04
N ALA A 634 17.44 26.24 21.45
CA ALA A 634 17.24 26.09 20.00
C ALA A 634 18.05 24.95 19.32
N LYS A 635 18.23 23.82 20.01
CA LYS A 635 18.83 22.61 19.41
C LYS A 635 17.90 22.08 18.31
N THR A 636 18.45 21.85 17.12
CA THR A 636 17.76 21.21 15.99
C THR A 636 18.66 20.15 15.38
N GLY A 637 18.06 19.13 14.76
CA GLY A 637 18.81 18.03 14.15
C GLY A 637 19.49 17.12 15.18
N THR A 638 20.50 16.36 14.76
CA THR A 638 21.23 15.45 15.64
C THR A 638 22.35 16.19 16.37
N ARG A 639 22.38 16.08 17.70
CA ARG A 639 23.50 16.48 18.56
C ARG A 639 24.25 15.23 18.99
N TYR A 640 25.57 15.23 18.85
CA TYR A 640 26.46 14.15 19.25
C TYR A 640 27.20 14.57 20.50
N TYR A 641 27.07 13.80 21.58
CA TYR A 641 27.69 14.08 22.87
C TYR A 641 28.76 13.06 23.17
N GLN A 642 29.99 13.49 23.44
CA GLN A 642 31.05 12.59 23.89
C GLN A 642 31.57 12.98 25.28
N LEU A 643 32.22 12.02 25.92
CA LEU A 643 32.90 12.23 27.20
C LEU A 643 34.41 12.11 26.98
N ARG A 644 35.16 13.03 27.57
CA ARG A 644 36.62 12.95 27.71
C ARG A 644 36.99 12.88 29.18
N GLN A 645 37.42 11.72 29.66
CA GLN A 645 38.03 11.61 30.99
C GLN A 645 39.38 12.32 30.98
N GLU A 646 39.61 13.16 31.98
CA GLU A 646 40.89 13.77 32.28
C GLU A 646 41.40 13.19 33.59
N ASN A 647 42.65 12.73 33.64
CA ASN A 647 43.26 12.13 34.83
C ASN A 647 44.15 13.13 35.56
N THR A 648 44.45 12.89 36.84
CA THR A 648 45.28 13.78 37.65
C THR A 648 46.75 13.79 37.21
N ASP A 649 47.20 12.78 36.46
CA ASP A 649 48.54 12.69 35.86
C ASP A 649 48.65 13.44 34.51
N GLY A 650 47.57 14.10 34.07
CA GLY A 650 47.53 14.85 32.81
C GLY A 650 47.18 14.02 31.58
N THR A 651 46.99 12.70 31.72
CA THR A 651 46.50 11.85 30.63
C THR A 651 45.00 12.05 30.40
N SER A 652 44.51 11.71 29.20
CA SER A 652 43.08 11.77 28.88
C SER A 652 42.63 10.59 28.03
N GLN A 653 41.35 10.26 28.13
CA GLN A 653 40.70 9.20 27.38
C GLN A 653 39.34 9.68 26.86
N TYR A 654 38.99 9.31 25.62
CA TYR A 654 37.69 9.61 25.03
C TYR A 654 36.76 8.39 25.07
N TYR A 655 35.47 8.64 25.20
CA TYR A 655 34.40 7.65 25.10
C TYR A 655 33.51 7.93 23.90
N ALA A 656 32.98 6.85 23.30
CA ALA A 656 32.17 6.93 22.10
C ALA A 656 30.96 7.88 22.28
N PRO A 657 30.66 8.72 21.26
CA PRO A 657 29.58 9.68 21.37
C PRO A 657 28.20 9.02 21.44
N GLN A 658 27.30 9.61 22.20
CA GLN A 658 25.87 9.33 22.22
C GLN A 658 25.15 10.43 21.45
N ALA A 659 24.27 10.06 20.53
CA ALA A 659 23.52 11.05 19.78
C ALA A 659 22.12 11.24 20.32
N VAL A 660 21.68 12.49 20.35
CA VAL A 660 20.32 12.89 20.69
C VAL A 660 19.76 13.64 19.49
N PHE A 661 18.69 13.10 18.93
CA PHE A 661 17.98 13.77 17.85
C PHE A 661 16.97 14.77 18.42
N PHE A 662 17.19 16.04 18.11
CA PHE A 662 16.25 17.12 18.39
C PHE A 662 15.37 17.31 17.15
N SER A 663 14.35 16.45 17.09
CA SER A 663 13.33 16.54 16.05
C SER A 663 12.43 17.75 16.28
N PRO A 664 12.04 18.46 15.21
CA PRO A 664 10.85 19.32 15.21
C PRO A 664 9.54 18.53 15.43
N ALA A 665 9.58 17.19 15.48
CA ALA A 665 8.41 16.30 15.41
C ALA A 665 7.26 16.69 16.35
N THR A 666 6.11 16.89 15.70
CA THR A 666 4.75 16.79 16.22
C THR A 666 4.36 15.32 16.40
N GLU A 667 4.12 14.90 17.64
CA GLU A 667 3.31 13.71 17.98
C GLU A 667 1.81 14.02 17.73
N PRO A 668 0.91 13.02 17.62
CA PRO A 668 -0.34 13.19 16.86
C PRO A 668 -1.23 14.30 17.42
N LEU A 669 -1.68 15.15 16.48
CA LEU A 669 -2.75 16.12 16.70
C LEU A 669 -3.99 15.39 17.24
N SER A 670 -4.54 15.90 18.35
CA SER A 670 -5.83 15.47 18.87
C SER A 670 -6.77 16.67 19.00
N ALA A 671 -7.92 16.59 18.36
CA ALA A 671 -8.98 17.58 18.43
C ALA A 671 -10.27 16.92 18.94
N TYR A 672 -10.82 17.42 20.05
CA TYR A 672 -12.00 16.84 20.68
C TYR A 672 -12.91 17.88 21.35
N PRO A 673 -14.24 17.62 21.40
CA PRO A 673 -14.94 16.54 20.69
C PRO A 673 -14.86 16.69 19.16
N THR A 674 -14.93 15.57 18.42
CA THR A 674 -14.91 15.60 16.94
C THR A 674 -16.18 16.20 16.32
N ARG A 675 -17.18 16.53 17.15
CA ARG A 675 -18.34 17.37 16.85
C ARG A 675 -18.28 18.63 17.69
N PHE A 676 -18.40 19.81 17.11
CA PHE A 676 -18.30 21.10 17.81
C PHE A 676 -19.38 22.08 17.32
N GLY A 677 -19.69 23.09 18.13
CA GLY A 677 -20.75 24.06 17.85
C GLY A 677 -20.69 25.26 18.79
N ALA A 678 -21.68 26.17 18.71
CA ALA A 678 -21.70 27.39 19.52
C ALA A 678 -21.69 27.13 21.04
N SER A 679 -22.23 25.99 21.49
CA SER A 679 -22.27 25.56 22.89
C SER A 679 -21.19 24.53 23.27
N GLN A 680 -20.37 24.06 22.32
CA GLN A 680 -19.30 23.09 22.54
C GLN A 680 -18.05 23.48 21.73
N PRO A 681 -17.05 24.12 22.35
CA PRO A 681 -15.82 24.51 21.66
C PRO A 681 -14.91 23.31 21.41
N LEU A 682 -14.04 23.42 20.41
CA LEU A 682 -13.05 22.40 20.06
C LEU A 682 -11.81 22.56 20.94
N THR A 683 -11.39 21.50 21.63
CA THR A 683 -10.08 21.43 22.26
C THR A 683 -9.08 20.86 21.27
N VAL A 684 -8.00 21.57 20.99
CA VAL A 684 -6.89 21.14 20.14
C VAL A 684 -5.66 20.91 21.00
N GLU A 685 -5.13 19.71 20.96
CA GLU A 685 -3.92 19.29 21.64
C GLU A 685 -2.83 18.98 20.63
N LEU A 686 -1.66 19.58 20.84
CA LEU A 686 -0.49 19.43 19.98
C LEU A 686 0.77 19.39 20.84
N THR A 687 1.52 18.29 20.74
CA THR A 687 2.84 18.20 21.37
C THR A 687 3.89 18.67 20.39
N LEU A 688 4.65 19.72 20.76
CA LEU A 688 5.73 20.23 19.94
C LEU A 688 7.09 19.87 20.51
N GLY A 689 8.03 19.57 19.61
CA GLY A 689 9.42 19.36 19.99
C GLY A 689 10.17 20.64 20.40
N VAL A 690 9.77 21.79 19.86
CA VAL A 690 10.38 23.10 20.13
C VAL A 690 9.29 24.18 20.15
N PRO A 691 9.50 25.33 20.82
CA PRO A 691 8.56 26.44 20.74
C PRO A 691 8.40 26.93 19.29
N ALA A 692 7.16 27.17 18.88
CA ALA A 692 6.85 27.62 17.53
C ALA A 692 5.58 28.50 17.51
N THR A 693 5.33 29.16 16.37
CA THR A 693 4.03 29.77 16.11
C THR A 693 3.19 28.79 15.30
N VAL A 694 2.14 28.27 15.92
CA VAL A 694 1.24 27.28 15.32
C VAL A 694 0.06 27.99 14.69
N ARG A 695 -0.21 27.70 13.42
CA ARG A 695 -1.39 28.17 12.69
C ARG A 695 -2.41 27.04 12.59
N LEU A 696 -3.61 27.30 13.07
CA LEU A 696 -4.76 26.43 12.90
C LEU A 696 -5.61 26.96 11.73
N HIS A 697 -6.05 26.07 10.86
CA HIS A 697 -6.98 26.35 9.78
C HIS A 697 -8.13 25.35 9.82
N LEU A 698 -9.36 25.80 9.61
CA LEU A 698 -10.50 24.94 9.34
C LEU A 698 -10.81 25.01 7.85
N ARG A 699 -10.79 23.89 7.14
CA ARG A 699 -11.07 23.81 5.70
C ARG A 699 -12.35 23.03 5.43
N ASP A 700 -13.18 23.51 4.50
CA ASP A 700 -14.37 22.79 4.05
C ASP A 700 -14.02 21.60 3.13
N ALA A 701 -15.03 20.84 2.72
CA ALA A 701 -14.88 19.63 1.90
C ALA A 701 -14.26 19.87 0.51
N VAL A 702 -14.23 21.12 0.02
CA VAL A 702 -13.56 21.50 -1.23
C VAL A 702 -12.16 22.09 -1.01
N GLY A 703 -11.69 22.14 0.24
CA GLY A 703 -10.35 22.58 0.62
C GLY A 703 -10.21 24.07 0.90
N ARG A 704 -11.31 24.85 0.90
CA ARG A 704 -11.28 26.28 1.17
C ARG A 704 -11.19 26.55 2.68
N THR A 705 -10.30 27.44 3.10
CA THR A 705 -10.17 27.86 4.51
C THR A 705 -11.37 28.70 4.95
N CYS A 706 -12.14 28.21 5.91
CA CYS A 706 -13.31 28.87 6.49
C CYS A 706 -13.04 29.56 7.82
N TRP A 707 -11.96 29.18 8.50
CA TRP A 707 -11.49 29.79 9.75
C TRP A 707 -9.99 29.61 9.89
N GLN A 708 -9.31 30.55 10.55
CA GLN A 708 -7.90 30.43 10.91
C GLN A 708 -7.54 31.20 12.19
N ALA A 709 -6.54 30.73 12.91
CA ALA A 709 -5.95 31.41 14.06
C ALA A 709 -4.48 31.02 14.25
N SER A 710 -3.71 31.88 14.93
CA SER A 710 -2.30 31.63 15.24
C SER A 710 -2.08 31.66 16.76
N TYR A 711 -1.29 30.72 17.27
CA TYR A 711 -0.95 30.60 18.68
C TYR A 711 0.56 30.48 18.87
N SER A 712 1.09 31.16 19.88
CA SER A 712 2.43 30.83 20.39
C SER A 712 2.35 29.53 21.17
N ALA A 713 3.25 28.61 20.84
CA ALA A 713 3.29 27.28 21.43
C ALA A 713 4.67 27.05 22.07
N HIS A 714 4.70 26.37 23.20
CA HIS A 714 5.93 25.96 23.88
C HIS A 714 6.30 24.52 23.50
N ALA A 715 7.51 24.09 23.87
CA ALA A 715 7.87 22.68 23.78
C ALA A 715 7.02 21.85 24.76
N GLY A 716 6.66 20.62 24.37
CA GLY A 716 5.73 19.77 25.12
C GLY A 716 4.28 19.91 24.66
N LEU A 717 3.34 19.37 25.45
CA LEU A 717 1.90 19.37 25.15
C LEU A 717 1.33 20.79 25.27
N ASN A 718 0.76 21.29 24.18
CA ASN A 718 -0.01 22.52 24.14
C ASN A 718 -1.49 22.18 24.01
N ARG A 719 -2.35 22.96 24.66
CA ARG A 719 -3.81 22.79 24.61
C ARG A 719 -4.49 24.14 24.33
N TRP A 720 -5.25 24.23 23.25
CA TRP A 720 -6.02 25.41 22.88
C TRP A 720 -7.51 25.09 22.82
N VAL A 721 -8.34 25.93 23.43
CA VAL A 721 -9.80 25.87 23.27
C VAL A 721 -10.19 26.88 22.21
N VAL A 722 -10.72 26.40 21.09
CA VAL A 722 -11.06 27.22 19.93
C VAL A 722 -12.55 27.13 19.62
N SER A 723 -13.14 28.26 19.24
CA SER A 723 -14.55 28.36 18.85
C SER A 723 -14.66 28.93 17.44
N PRO A 724 -14.47 28.12 16.38
CA PRO A 724 -14.63 28.58 15.01
C PRO A 724 -16.10 28.96 14.77
N THR A 725 -16.40 30.27 14.69
CA THR A 725 -17.77 30.78 14.53
C THR A 725 -18.23 30.87 13.07
N THR A 726 -17.32 30.73 12.11
CA THR A 726 -17.57 30.91 10.67
C THR A 726 -17.73 29.59 9.91
N GLY A 727 -18.75 29.50 9.04
CA GLY A 727 -19.04 28.36 8.16
C GLY A 727 -20.39 27.67 8.44
N PRO A 728 -21.04 27.04 7.44
CA PRO A 728 -22.25 26.24 7.63
C PRO A 728 -22.01 24.97 8.47
N ALA A 729 -23.07 24.35 8.99
CA ALA A 729 -22.98 23.01 9.57
C ALA A 729 -22.44 22.01 8.52
N GLY A 730 -21.57 21.10 8.92
CA GLY A 730 -20.92 20.16 8.00
C GLY A 730 -19.57 19.63 8.46
N THR A 731 -18.95 18.81 7.61
CA THR A 731 -17.63 18.22 7.87
C THR A 731 -16.52 19.17 7.45
N TYR A 732 -15.52 19.31 8.32
CA TYR A 732 -14.34 20.15 8.10
C TYR A 732 -13.05 19.37 8.40
N LEU A 733 -11.96 19.84 7.80
CA LEU A 733 -10.61 19.42 8.12
C LEU A 733 -9.93 20.50 8.97
N LEU A 734 -9.61 20.17 10.23
CA LEU A 734 -8.69 20.97 11.01
C LEU A 734 -7.27 20.69 10.49
N VAL A 735 -6.62 21.71 9.95
CA VAL A 735 -5.23 21.67 9.49
C VAL A 735 -4.39 22.49 10.46
N VAL A 736 -3.31 21.90 10.93
CA VAL A 736 -2.38 22.53 11.86
C VAL A 736 -1.05 22.64 11.15
N ASP A 737 -0.65 23.88 10.88
CA ASP A 737 0.66 24.27 10.36
C ASP A 737 1.52 24.72 11.55
N PRO A 738 2.40 23.85 12.06
CA PRO A 738 3.24 24.17 13.21
C PRO A 738 4.44 25.07 12.86
N GLY A 739 4.61 25.50 11.59
CA GLY A 739 5.64 26.44 11.15
C GLY A 739 6.68 25.83 10.20
N VAL A 740 7.64 26.66 9.78
CA VAL A 740 8.64 26.33 8.74
C VAL A 740 9.52 25.15 9.16
N GLY A 741 9.53 24.09 8.33
CA GLY A 741 10.36 22.89 8.54
C GLY A 741 9.67 21.75 9.29
N MET A 742 8.37 21.86 9.57
CA MET A 742 7.55 20.83 10.22
C MET A 742 6.44 20.31 9.31
N SER A 743 6.02 19.07 9.49
CA SER A 743 4.91 18.48 8.73
C SER A 743 3.57 19.06 9.17
N VAL A 744 2.76 19.47 8.19
CA VAL A 744 1.36 19.88 8.43
C VAL A 744 0.56 18.64 8.85
N VAL A 745 -0.10 18.70 10.01
CA VAL A 745 -0.95 17.62 10.53
C VAL A 745 -2.41 18.01 10.43
N HIS A 746 -3.30 17.03 10.28
CA HIS A 746 -4.72 17.30 10.06
C HIS A 746 -5.64 16.28 10.72
N GLN A 747 -6.81 16.72 11.16
CA GLN A 747 -7.84 15.88 11.75
C GLN A 747 -9.24 16.32 11.28
N ARG A 748 -10.12 15.34 11.04
CA ARG A 748 -11.51 15.59 10.71
C ARG A 748 -12.31 16.04 11.94
N VAL A 749 -13.10 17.10 11.79
CA VAL A 749 -14.06 17.59 12.78
C VAL A 749 -15.39 17.93 12.09
N VAL A 750 -16.49 17.92 12.84
CA VAL A 750 -17.85 18.16 12.32
C VAL A 750 -18.45 19.34 13.09
N ARG A 751 -18.97 20.33 12.36
CA ARG A 751 -19.68 21.47 12.95
C ARG A 751 -21.18 21.20 12.90
N GLU A 752 -21.87 21.34 14.02
CA GLU A 752 -23.34 21.27 14.12
C GLU A 752 -24.05 22.56 13.66
#